data_AF-A0A9E6CHU0-F1
#
_entry.id   AF-A0A9E6CHU0-F1
#
_cell.length_a   1.000
_cell.length_b   1.000
_cell.length_c   1.000
_cell.angle_alpha   90.00
_cell.angle_beta   90.00
_cell.angle_gamma   90.00
#
_symmetry.space_group_name_H-M   'P 1'
#
loop_
_entity.id
_entity.type
_entity.pdbx_description
1 polymer ?
#
loop_
_entity_poly.entity_id
_entity_poly.type
_entity_poly.pdbx_seq_one_letter_code
_entity_poly.pdbx_strand_id
1 'polypeptide(L)'
;MISRWLKKNKAAIIILLCLTAGWILYVLFGHEFIKEMYEERSFTVLNRIISRPTTHSLAYYLDKADITFLRLNVLAVIGLFFALFGRSLYFRKTRIKKWFLLLLIFFSLIQTSLFINFKQIDALLVNDDHPKYYSMTVENAHLLMEHATPFGFNHNFQGGIPTFYLRSCFWQLIPFSFFLGDRVGYQVMLIFFIVLLPISLFFLTLELTKREDIAQFFSLVSTFQLGLWHYLGFGMTPAIVALPLSFLSLLFFLKYLCRKNYLLFPLLLFSGVLAYTHLAIFALTWMFFVMIFAYRSITQKKFFANFKKLICLGLLDLIICLPINYNLLHYASFLRTDWIYFEEQTLGRYILSIFLNFKASINPKNVFLLSVLSLLIFYRLTFNPKERSMLRSTLIFSVILLVLQSLGRIPHLEIFILRIGMFTPYIAVFNMSLLLLLRTPKIAKICAIFILLLIVFKHYPLTHRYLRTVNSTAQIDNEINIFVSPGDFLLFENCAHINPTKSGESYDKCEYSHWTGLIQKELNVKFFSHIGEDAHPYNNLRHMYITNGLYRGEPLSQDNEKEFMLLLQDWGVNKICVWSPTAQRFFDDNNCFEFLGQSKKYIYYRAIYEILPEVRLSKRGVGRISDETPFSFTVHLENISENQTVTINKNYFDFWSARDEKGNRVLLRDNNQKICFDIVNNGDVLFEYRKNILLNLIALVPLILALISDILTKILHKCTFLKC
;
A
#
# COMPACT_ATOMS: atom_id res chain seq x y z
N MET A 1 -30.24 -31.50 31.36
CA MET A 1 -29.07 -30.86 30.71
C MET A 1 -29.41 -29.51 30.08
N ILE A 2 -30.45 -29.45 29.23
CA ILE A 2 -30.89 -28.24 28.50
C ILE A 2 -31.27 -27.07 29.43
N SER A 3 -32.04 -27.30 30.51
CA SER A 3 -32.45 -26.21 31.42
C SER A 3 -31.28 -25.52 32.13
N ARG A 4 -30.20 -26.26 32.44
CA ARG A 4 -28.96 -25.69 33.00
C ARG A 4 -28.20 -24.86 31.96
N TRP A 5 -28.17 -25.29 30.70
CA TRP A 5 -27.55 -24.54 29.61
C TRP A 5 -28.32 -23.24 29.33
N LEU A 6 -29.65 -23.30 29.25
CA LEU A 6 -30.52 -22.13 29.07
C LEU A 6 -30.36 -21.13 30.22
N LYS A 7 -30.34 -21.59 31.48
CA LYS A 7 -30.09 -20.73 32.65
C LYS A 7 -28.71 -20.07 32.60
N LYS A 8 -27.70 -20.74 32.05
CA LYS A 8 -26.32 -20.24 31.96
C LYS A 8 -26.11 -19.22 30.82
N ASN A 9 -26.94 -19.30 29.77
CA ASN A 9 -26.83 -18.49 28.55
C ASN A 9 -28.05 -17.56 28.33
N LYS A 10 -28.80 -17.22 29.38
CA LYS A 10 -29.99 -16.34 29.29
C LYS A 10 -29.77 -15.07 28.49
N ALA A 11 -28.64 -14.39 28.69
CA ALA A 11 -28.31 -13.17 27.96
C ALA A 11 -28.18 -13.40 26.46
N ALA A 12 -27.55 -14.50 26.04
CA ALA A 12 -27.43 -14.85 24.62
C ALA A 12 -28.79 -15.17 23.99
N ILE A 13 -29.66 -15.86 24.73
CA ILE A 13 -31.01 -16.17 24.26
C ILE A 13 -31.84 -14.90 24.09
N ILE A 14 -31.74 -13.96 25.03
CA ILE A 14 -32.41 -12.64 24.92
C ILE A 14 -31.87 -11.89 23.70
N ILE A 15 -30.55 -11.85 23.50
CA ILE A 15 -29.95 -11.23 22.31
C ILE A 15 -30.46 -11.89 21.03
N LEU A 16 -30.51 -13.22 20.97
CA LEU A 16 -31.02 -13.96 19.82
C LEU A 16 -32.49 -13.61 19.56
N LEU A 17 -33.34 -13.57 20.60
CA LEU A 17 -34.75 -13.17 20.45
C LEU A 17 -34.89 -11.74 19.95
N CYS A 18 -34.10 -10.80 20.47
CA CYS A 18 -34.08 -9.42 19.99
C CYS A 18 -33.64 -9.33 18.52
N LEU A 19 -32.66 -10.14 18.11
CA LEU A 19 -32.23 -10.20 16.72
C LEU A 19 -33.29 -10.80 15.81
N THR A 20 -33.91 -11.91 16.20
CA THR A 20 -35.03 -12.51 15.47
C THR A 20 -36.18 -11.52 15.33
N ALA A 21 -36.53 -10.80 16.40
CA ALA A 21 -37.54 -9.75 16.35
C ALA A 21 -37.14 -8.61 15.40
N GLY A 22 -35.90 -8.13 15.47
CA GLY A 22 -35.35 -7.15 14.53
C GLY A 22 -35.39 -7.64 13.08
N TRP A 23 -35.16 -8.93 12.85
CA TRP A 23 -35.25 -9.55 11.52
C TRP A 23 -36.67 -9.58 10.97
N ILE A 24 -37.61 -10.03 11.80
CA ILE A 24 -39.03 -10.03 11.44
C ILE A 24 -39.49 -8.61 11.15
N LEU A 25 -39.14 -7.63 11.99
CA LEU A 25 -39.51 -6.23 11.80
C LEU A 25 -38.91 -5.65 10.52
N TYR A 26 -37.65 -5.94 10.20
CA TYR A 26 -37.03 -5.47 8.97
C TYR A 26 -37.67 -6.07 7.72
N VAL A 27 -37.93 -7.39 7.72
CA VAL A 27 -38.56 -8.08 6.58
C VAL A 27 -39.99 -7.58 6.35
N LEU A 28 -40.76 -7.35 7.43
CA LEU A 28 -42.15 -6.92 7.31
C LEU A 28 -42.30 -5.43 7.00
N PHE A 29 -41.43 -4.58 7.58
CA PHE A 29 -41.65 -3.13 7.58
C PHE A 29 -40.47 -2.31 7.06
N GLY A 30 -39.27 -2.88 6.94
CA GLY A 30 -38.05 -2.14 6.63
C GLY A 30 -38.11 -1.41 5.29
N HIS A 31 -38.47 -2.12 4.22
CA HIS A 31 -38.58 -1.55 2.87
C HIS A 31 -39.72 -0.53 2.76
N GLU A 32 -40.90 -0.86 3.30
CA GLU A 32 -42.04 0.06 3.26
C GLU A 32 -41.75 1.33 4.07
N PHE A 33 -41.07 1.22 5.21
CA PHE A 33 -40.68 2.38 6.00
C PHE A 33 -39.71 3.32 5.27
N ILE A 34 -38.75 2.75 4.52
CA ILE A 34 -37.82 3.54 3.70
C ILE A 34 -38.56 4.20 2.54
N LYS A 35 -39.51 3.51 1.93
CA LYS A 35 -40.37 4.05 0.88
C LYS A 35 -41.22 5.20 1.41
N GLU A 36 -41.84 5.06 2.58
CA GLU A 36 -42.60 6.13 3.23
C GLU A 36 -41.70 7.33 3.61
N MET A 37 -40.44 7.09 4.02
CA MET A 37 -39.46 8.16 4.23
C MET A 37 -39.08 8.87 2.91
N TYR A 38 -38.94 8.11 1.81
CA TYR A 38 -38.60 8.61 0.48
C TYR A 38 -39.75 9.42 -0.15
N GLU A 39 -40.99 8.99 0.09
CA GLU A 39 -42.22 9.67 -0.36
C GLU A 39 -42.65 10.83 0.58
N GLU A 40 -41.83 11.16 1.59
CA GLU A 40 -42.10 12.18 2.62
C GLU A 40 -43.37 11.93 3.46
N ARG A 41 -43.87 10.70 3.49
CA ARG A 41 -45.07 10.29 4.27
C ARG A 41 -44.77 9.81 5.69
N SER A 42 -43.49 9.62 6.02
CA SER A 42 -43.05 9.30 7.39
C SER A 42 -42.83 10.57 8.24
N PHE A 43 -42.29 10.43 9.46
CA PHE A 43 -42.01 11.55 10.35
C PHE A 43 -40.95 12.49 9.76
N THR A 44 -41.15 13.80 9.90
CA THR A 44 -40.27 14.84 9.31
C THR A 44 -38.78 14.67 9.64
N VAL A 45 -38.46 14.21 10.85
CA VAL A 45 -37.06 13.95 11.27
C VAL A 45 -36.45 12.78 10.48
N LEU A 46 -37.23 11.75 10.19
CA LEU A 46 -36.80 10.58 9.43
C LEU A 46 -36.73 10.89 7.94
N ASN A 47 -37.70 11.64 7.41
CA ASN A 47 -37.67 12.09 6.01
C ASN A 47 -36.39 12.87 5.70
N ARG A 48 -35.89 13.68 6.66
CA ARG A 48 -34.61 14.42 6.53
C ARG A 48 -33.37 13.53 6.41
N ILE A 49 -33.43 12.25 6.78
CA ILE A 49 -32.29 11.31 6.65
C ILE A 49 -32.09 10.92 5.18
N ILE A 50 -33.17 10.86 4.40
CA ILE A 50 -33.13 10.62 2.96
C ILE A 50 -33.10 12.00 2.30
N SER A 51 -31.93 12.39 1.78
CA SER A 51 -31.80 13.59 0.94
C SER A 51 -32.86 13.54 -0.16
N ARG A 52 -33.59 14.65 -0.36
CA ARG A 52 -34.66 14.81 -1.37
C ARG A 52 -34.39 14.02 -2.67
N PRO A 53 -35.45 13.55 -3.37
CA PRO A 53 -35.38 12.64 -4.53
C PRO A 53 -34.51 13.08 -5.73
N THR A 54 -33.86 14.24 -5.67
CA THR A 54 -33.04 14.81 -6.75
C THR A 54 -31.68 14.14 -6.94
N THR A 55 -31.16 13.37 -5.97
CA THR A 55 -29.81 12.79 -6.05
C THR A 55 -29.78 11.28 -6.30
N HIS A 56 -30.68 10.49 -5.69
CA HIS A 56 -30.67 9.03 -5.80
C HIS A 56 -32.09 8.44 -5.84
N SER A 57 -32.26 7.31 -6.53
CA SER A 57 -33.54 6.60 -6.66
C SER A 57 -33.92 5.85 -5.38
N LEU A 58 -35.21 5.52 -5.21
CA LEU A 58 -35.68 4.66 -4.11
C LEU A 58 -34.92 3.32 -4.08
N ALA A 59 -34.67 2.72 -5.24
CA ALA A 59 -33.91 1.48 -5.36
C ALA A 59 -32.52 1.57 -4.73
N TYR A 60 -31.83 2.72 -4.89
CA TYR A 60 -30.54 2.95 -4.22
C TYR A 60 -30.66 2.93 -2.69
N TYR A 61 -31.73 3.51 -2.12
CA TYR A 61 -31.94 3.53 -0.67
C TYR A 61 -32.34 2.16 -0.10
N LEU A 62 -33.18 1.40 -0.82
CA LEU A 62 -33.54 0.04 -0.45
C LEU A 62 -32.31 -0.88 -0.45
N ASP A 63 -31.53 -0.87 -1.53
CA ASP A 63 -30.29 -1.64 -1.62
C ASP A 63 -29.31 -1.26 -0.49
N LYS A 64 -29.15 0.04 -0.24
CA LYS A 64 -28.33 0.55 0.87
C LYS A 64 -28.82 0.05 2.24
N ALA A 65 -30.13 -0.04 2.44
CA ALA A 65 -30.69 -0.52 3.70
C ALA A 65 -30.53 -2.03 3.86
N ASP A 66 -30.77 -2.83 2.82
CA ASP A 66 -30.58 -4.29 2.86
C ASP A 66 -29.15 -4.63 3.22
N ILE A 67 -28.23 -3.94 2.55
CA ILE A 67 -26.80 -4.02 2.80
C ILE A 67 -26.46 -3.61 4.23
N THR A 68 -27.05 -2.52 4.76
CA THR A 68 -26.79 -2.06 6.14
C THR A 68 -27.34 -3.04 7.17
N PHE A 69 -28.55 -3.57 6.95
CA PHE A 69 -29.20 -4.54 7.81
C PHE A 69 -28.42 -5.85 7.86
N LEU A 70 -27.99 -6.39 6.71
CA LEU A 70 -27.13 -7.57 6.65
C LEU A 70 -25.84 -7.37 7.48
N ARG A 71 -25.23 -6.18 7.44
CA ARG A 71 -24.00 -5.89 8.23
C ARG A 71 -24.25 -5.86 9.73
N LEU A 72 -25.31 -5.19 10.16
CA LEU A 72 -25.71 -5.19 11.57
C LEU A 72 -25.99 -6.62 12.04
N ASN A 73 -26.54 -7.46 11.17
CA ASN A 73 -26.76 -8.87 11.47
C ASN A 73 -25.47 -9.67 11.56
N VAL A 74 -24.49 -9.45 10.68
CA VAL A 74 -23.18 -10.10 10.82
C VAL A 74 -22.52 -9.70 12.14
N LEU A 75 -22.51 -8.41 12.48
CA LEU A 75 -22.02 -7.90 13.77
C LEU A 75 -22.73 -8.56 14.96
N ALA A 76 -24.06 -8.66 14.86
CA ALA A 76 -24.87 -9.22 15.92
C ALA A 76 -24.74 -10.75 16.05
N VAL A 77 -24.60 -11.48 14.95
CA VAL A 77 -24.32 -12.92 14.93
C VAL A 77 -22.95 -13.19 15.53
N ILE A 78 -21.95 -12.35 15.26
CA ILE A 78 -20.63 -12.42 15.91
C ILE A 78 -20.79 -12.18 17.43
N GLY A 79 -21.51 -11.14 17.82
CA GLY A 79 -21.80 -10.85 19.23
C GLY A 79 -22.54 -11.99 19.94
N LEU A 80 -23.51 -12.60 19.27
CA LEU A 80 -24.27 -13.75 19.76
C LEU A 80 -23.38 -14.99 19.87
N PHE A 81 -22.51 -15.23 18.89
CA PHE A 81 -21.52 -16.31 18.93
C PHE A 81 -20.63 -16.16 20.17
N PHE A 82 -20.15 -14.95 20.48
CA PHE A 82 -19.42 -14.70 21.72
C PHE A 82 -20.25 -14.95 22.98
N ALA A 83 -21.52 -14.55 22.99
CA ALA A 83 -22.39 -14.77 24.14
C ALA A 83 -22.63 -16.27 24.40
N LEU A 84 -22.74 -17.07 23.33
CA LEU A 84 -22.97 -18.52 23.38
C LEU A 84 -21.69 -19.32 23.63
N PHE A 85 -20.60 -18.97 22.95
CA PHE A 85 -19.37 -19.78 22.91
C PHE A 85 -18.23 -19.17 23.72
N GLY A 86 -18.23 -17.88 24.05
CA GLY A 86 -17.15 -17.23 24.80
C GLY A 86 -16.90 -17.83 26.19
N ARG A 87 -17.94 -18.37 26.84
CA ARG A 87 -17.81 -19.14 28.09
C ARG A 87 -17.42 -20.60 27.88
N SER A 88 -17.71 -21.18 26.71
CA SER A 88 -17.41 -22.58 26.36
C SER A 88 -15.99 -22.75 25.81
N LEU A 89 -15.47 -21.75 25.10
CA LEU A 89 -14.09 -21.66 24.61
C LEU A 89 -13.07 -21.55 25.76
N TYR A 90 -13.55 -21.28 26.97
CA TYR A 90 -12.74 -21.16 28.20
C TYR A 90 -12.27 -22.51 28.78
N PHE A 91 -12.60 -23.66 28.19
CA PHE A 91 -12.26 -24.98 28.75
C PHE A 91 -11.52 -25.94 27.78
N ARG A 92 -10.20 -26.08 28.02
CA ARG A 92 -9.27 -27.21 27.73
C ARG A 92 -8.95 -27.62 26.27
N LYS A 93 -7.63 -27.75 26.03
CA LYS A 93 -6.87 -28.45 24.97
C LYS A 93 -6.74 -27.76 23.59
N THR A 94 -5.58 -28.03 22.98
CA THR A 94 -5.07 -27.62 21.65
C THR A 94 -6.03 -27.76 20.47
N ARG A 95 -7.10 -28.57 20.57
CA ARG A 95 -8.13 -28.69 19.53
C ARG A 95 -8.95 -27.41 19.35
N ILE A 96 -9.20 -26.65 20.41
CA ILE A 96 -9.98 -25.39 20.35
C ILE A 96 -9.27 -24.33 19.50
N LYS A 97 -7.94 -24.25 19.59
CA LYS A 97 -7.13 -23.29 18.84
C LYS A 97 -7.27 -23.47 17.32
N LYS A 98 -7.32 -24.70 16.81
CA LYS A 98 -7.48 -24.96 15.37
C LYS A 98 -8.84 -24.46 14.87
N TRP A 99 -9.91 -24.79 15.59
CA TRP A 99 -11.26 -24.31 15.27
C TRP A 99 -11.37 -22.79 15.34
N PHE A 100 -10.75 -22.17 16.34
CA PHE A 100 -10.72 -20.72 16.43
C PHE A 100 -9.97 -20.07 15.26
N LEU A 101 -8.85 -20.64 14.81
CA LEU A 101 -8.16 -20.15 13.61
C LEU A 101 -9.01 -20.31 12.34
N LEU A 102 -9.70 -21.45 12.17
CA LEU A 102 -10.65 -21.65 11.07
C LEU A 102 -11.79 -20.63 11.13
N LEU A 103 -12.27 -20.31 12.33
CA LEU A 103 -13.29 -19.29 12.56
C LEU A 103 -12.79 -17.90 12.16
N LEU A 104 -11.55 -17.54 12.52
CA LEU A 104 -10.94 -16.28 12.08
C LEU A 104 -10.84 -16.22 10.55
N ILE A 105 -10.44 -17.31 9.90
CA ILE A 105 -10.37 -17.40 8.44
C ILE A 105 -11.76 -17.18 7.84
N PHE A 106 -12.75 -17.93 8.31
CA PHE A 106 -14.13 -17.84 7.83
C PHE A 106 -14.71 -16.44 7.99
N PHE A 107 -14.59 -15.83 9.18
CA PHE A 107 -15.08 -14.47 9.38
C PHE A 107 -14.32 -13.44 8.55
N SER A 108 -13.00 -13.57 8.41
CA SER A 108 -12.23 -12.66 7.58
C SER A 108 -12.66 -12.77 6.12
N LEU A 109 -12.90 -13.99 5.60
CA LEU A 109 -13.41 -14.19 4.25
C LEU A 109 -14.81 -13.61 4.04
N ILE A 110 -15.72 -13.75 5.02
CA ILE A 110 -17.03 -13.09 4.99
C ILE A 110 -16.85 -11.57 4.94
N GLN A 111 -15.98 -11.01 5.78
CA GLN A 111 -15.75 -9.57 5.79
C GLN A 111 -15.14 -9.09 4.47
N THR A 112 -14.21 -9.84 3.89
CA THR A 112 -13.61 -9.52 2.58
C THR A 112 -14.63 -9.63 1.44
N SER A 113 -15.54 -10.61 1.48
CA SER A 113 -16.54 -10.84 0.42
C SER A 113 -17.61 -9.74 0.35
N LEU A 114 -17.74 -8.92 1.40
CA LEU A 114 -18.60 -7.74 1.38
C LEU A 114 -18.08 -6.61 0.47
N PHE A 115 -16.86 -6.74 -0.07
CA PHE A 115 -16.18 -5.67 -0.83
C PHE A 115 -15.51 -6.18 -2.09
N ILE A 116 -14.86 -7.34 -2.01
CA ILE A 116 -14.27 -8.00 -3.16
C ILE A 116 -15.31 -8.93 -3.75
N ASN A 117 -15.68 -8.68 -5.00
CA ASN A 117 -16.59 -9.55 -5.72
C ASN A 117 -15.84 -10.83 -6.14
N PHE A 118 -15.96 -11.90 -5.37
CA PHE A 118 -15.33 -13.18 -5.69
C PHE A 118 -15.80 -13.80 -7.01
N LYS A 119 -16.92 -13.36 -7.60
CA LYS A 119 -17.34 -13.78 -8.95
C LYS A 119 -16.46 -13.20 -10.07
N GLN A 120 -15.67 -12.18 -9.77
CA GLN A 120 -14.81 -11.44 -10.70
C GLN A 120 -13.38 -11.40 -10.15
N ILE A 121 -12.87 -12.53 -9.68
CA ILE A 121 -11.54 -12.61 -9.06
C ILE A 121 -10.40 -12.48 -10.08
N ASP A 122 -10.70 -12.71 -11.35
CA ASP A 122 -9.85 -12.46 -12.52
C ASP A 122 -9.87 -10.99 -12.96
N ALA A 123 -10.79 -10.20 -12.42
CA ALA A 123 -10.89 -8.77 -12.66
C ALA A 123 -9.95 -7.97 -11.76
N LEU A 124 -9.42 -6.87 -12.30
CA LEU A 124 -8.59 -5.95 -11.53
C LEU A 124 -9.46 -4.98 -10.72
N LEU A 125 -9.10 -4.77 -9.46
CA LEU A 125 -9.74 -3.76 -8.61
C LEU A 125 -9.45 -2.35 -9.14
N VAL A 126 -10.51 -1.57 -9.24
CA VAL A 126 -10.56 -0.24 -9.85
C VAL A 126 -10.96 0.75 -8.78
N ASN A 127 -10.00 1.06 -7.91
CA ASN A 127 -10.13 2.24 -7.08
C ASN A 127 -8.74 2.82 -6.86
N ASP A 128 -8.59 4.08 -7.26
CA ASP A 128 -7.40 4.88 -7.01
C ASP A 128 -6.08 4.17 -7.41
N ASP A 129 -5.18 3.86 -6.48
CA ASP A 129 -3.85 3.31 -6.77
C ASP A 129 -3.82 1.78 -7.07
N HIS A 130 -4.94 1.03 -7.00
CA HIS A 130 -4.91 -0.43 -7.22
C HIS A 130 -4.22 -0.84 -8.54
N PRO A 131 -4.55 -0.22 -9.70
CA PRO A 131 -3.96 -0.61 -10.98
C PRO A 131 -2.46 -0.33 -11.06
N LYS A 132 -2.02 0.79 -10.47
CA LYS A 132 -0.61 1.17 -10.36
C LYS A 132 0.18 0.16 -9.53
N TYR A 133 -0.28 -0.18 -8.33
CA TYR A 133 0.45 -1.17 -7.53
C TYR A 133 0.37 -2.57 -8.13
N TYR A 134 -0.69 -2.91 -8.87
CA TYR A 134 -0.74 -4.14 -9.66
C TYR A 134 0.37 -4.16 -10.72
N SER A 135 0.46 -3.13 -11.58
CA SER A 135 1.48 -3.10 -12.65
C SER A 135 2.89 -3.13 -12.10
N MET A 136 3.20 -2.33 -11.07
CA MET A 136 4.51 -2.31 -10.40
C MET A 136 4.86 -3.64 -9.72
N THR A 137 3.87 -4.32 -9.13
CA THR A 137 4.06 -5.61 -8.45
C THR A 137 4.36 -6.71 -9.46
N VAL A 138 3.60 -6.74 -10.55
CA VAL A 138 3.77 -7.72 -11.64
C VAL A 138 5.10 -7.51 -12.35
N GLU A 139 5.42 -6.27 -12.72
CA GLU A 139 6.70 -5.93 -13.36
C GLU A 139 7.90 -6.38 -12.51
N ASN A 140 7.95 -6.01 -11.24
CA ASN A 140 9.05 -6.40 -10.36
C ASN A 140 9.12 -7.90 -10.10
N ALA A 141 7.99 -8.61 -10.13
CA ALA A 141 7.96 -10.06 -10.03
C ALA A 141 8.57 -10.73 -11.27
N HIS A 142 8.20 -10.28 -12.47
CA HIS A 142 8.78 -10.77 -13.72
C HIS A 142 10.28 -10.47 -13.79
N LEU A 143 10.70 -9.25 -13.45
CA LEU A 143 12.13 -8.90 -13.38
C LEU A 143 12.90 -9.85 -12.44
N LEU A 144 12.35 -10.14 -11.26
CA LEU A 144 13.02 -11.05 -10.32
C LEU A 144 13.11 -12.47 -10.88
N MET A 145 12.04 -12.97 -11.50
CA MET A 145 11.96 -14.35 -11.99
C MET A 145 12.79 -14.56 -13.27
N GLU A 146 12.80 -13.60 -14.19
CA GLU A 146 13.47 -13.69 -15.49
C GLU A 146 14.93 -13.22 -15.46
N HIS A 147 15.27 -12.31 -14.54
CA HIS A 147 16.57 -11.64 -14.52
C HIS A 147 17.29 -11.69 -13.17
N ALA A 148 16.74 -12.39 -12.17
CA ALA A 148 17.32 -12.54 -10.82
C ALA A 148 17.54 -11.20 -10.07
N THR A 149 16.78 -10.17 -10.44
CA THR A 149 16.76 -8.87 -9.75
C THR A 149 15.39 -8.23 -9.86
N PRO A 150 14.81 -7.66 -8.79
CA PRO A 150 13.52 -6.99 -8.86
C PRO A 150 13.64 -5.55 -9.39
N PHE A 151 14.85 -5.11 -9.74
CA PHE A 151 15.19 -3.77 -10.18
C PHE A 151 15.87 -3.83 -11.53
N GLY A 152 15.43 -2.99 -12.45
CA GLY A 152 15.90 -2.85 -13.82
C GLY A 152 15.41 -1.53 -14.40
N PHE A 153 15.10 -1.52 -15.68
CA PHE A 153 14.74 -0.32 -16.42
C PHE A 153 13.47 -0.52 -17.24
N ASN A 154 12.48 0.36 -17.08
CA ASN A 154 11.26 0.32 -17.88
C ASN A 154 11.38 1.27 -19.06
N HIS A 155 11.83 0.75 -20.20
CA HIS A 155 12.03 1.47 -21.46
C HIS A 155 10.76 2.09 -22.04
N ASN A 156 9.59 1.69 -21.56
CA ASN A 156 8.31 2.13 -22.09
C ASN A 156 7.79 3.42 -21.46
N PHE A 157 8.49 4.00 -20.48
CA PHE A 157 8.10 5.26 -19.84
C PHE A 157 9.22 6.30 -19.94
N GLN A 158 8.96 7.46 -20.54
CA GLN A 158 9.86 8.63 -20.59
C GLN A 158 11.24 8.34 -21.21
N GLY A 159 11.36 7.40 -22.14
CA GLY A 159 12.68 6.96 -22.61
C GLY A 159 13.41 6.04 -21.63
N GLY A 160 12.74 5.59 -20.58
CA GLY A 160 13.28 4.69 -19.60
C GLY A 160 13.34 5.24 -18.19
N ILE A 161 12.72 4.56 -17.24
CA ILE A 161 12.82 4.89 -15.81
C ILE A 161 13.30 3.68 -15.01
N PRO A 162 14.06 3.87 -13.90
CA PRO A 162 14.41 2.77 -13.03
C PRO A 162 13.16 2.12 -12.43
N THR A 163 13.03 0.79 -12.50
CA THR A 163 11.93 0.04 -11.88
C THR A 163 12.13 -0.13 -10.36
N PHE A 164 12.54 0.96 -9.72
CA PHE A 164 12.84 1.00 -8.30
C PHE A 164 11.65 1.59 -7.52
N TYR A 165 10.57 0.83 -7.46
CA TYR A 165 9.37 1.24 -6.72
C TYR A 165 9.53 0.93 -5.23
N LEU A 166 9.43 1.95 -4.38
CA LEU A 166 9.48 1.82 -2.91
C LEU A 166 8.25 1.10 -2.30
N ARG A 167 7.28 0.76 -3.14
CA ARG A 167 5.97 0.21 -2.79
C ARG A 167 5.57 -0.86 -3.79
N SER A 168 6.01 -2.10 -3.56
CA SER A 168 5.69 -3.23 -4.45
C SER A 168 5.47 -4.51 -3.64
N CYS A 169 4.57 -5.39 -4.06
CA CYS A 169 4.26 -6.65 -3.36
C CYS A 169 4.85 -7.87 -4.08
N PHE A 170 5.94 -7.70 -4.84
CA PHE A 170 6.40 -8.71 -5.80
C PHE A 170 6.77 -10.05 -5.14
N TRP A 171 7.47 -10.02 -4.00
CA TRP A 171 7.80 -11.22 -3.22
C TRP A 171 6.55 -12.00 -2.80
N GLN A 172 5.50 -11.29 -2.44
CA GLN A 172 4.23 -11.85 -2.00
C GLN A 172 3.40 -12.36 -3.17
N LEU A 173 3.50 -11.74 -4.35
CA LEU A 173 2.76 -12.13 -5.54
C LEU A 173 3.27 -13.45 -6.13
N ILE A 174 4.58 -13.69 -6.14
CA ILE A 174 5.22 -14.86 -6.79
C ILE A 174 4.52 -16.19 -6.47
N PRO A 175 4.28 -16.58 -5.19
CA PRO A 175 3.63 -17.86 -4.90
C PRO A 175 2.19 -17.95 -5.40
N PHE A 176 1.49 -16.85 -5.66
CA PHE A 176 0.12 -16.87 -6.18
C PHE A 176 0.08 -16.78 -7.71
N SER A 177 0.89 -15.88 -8.29
CA SER A 177 1.01 -15.71 -9.74
C SER A 177 1.51 -16.99 -10.43
N PHE A 178 2.43 -17.71 -9.80
CA PHE A 178 2.96 -18.97 -10.35
C PHE A 178 1.87 -20.02 -10.61
N PHE A 179 0.83 -20.10 -9.77
CA PHE A 179 -0.24 -21.10 -9.91
C PHE A 179 -1.53 -20.55 -10.55
N LEU A 180 -1.80 -19.25 -10.41
CA LEU A 180 -3.10 -18.66 -10.76
C LEU A 180 -3.00 -17.61 -11.87
N GLY A 181 -1.79 -17.25 -12.32
CA GLY A 181 -1.53 -16.09 -13.18
C GLY A 181 -1.58 -14.77 -12.42
N ASP A 182 -1.11 -13.69 -13.04
CA ASP A 182 -0.88 -12.40 -12.38
C ASP A 182 -2.15 -11.77 -11.80
N ARG A 183 -3.24 -11.70 -12.57
CA ARG A 183 -4.48 -11.03 -12.15
C ARG A 183 -5.15 -11.73 -10.98
N VAL A 184 -5.45 -13.02 -11.12
CA VAL A 184 -6.07 -13.83 -10.06
C VAL A 184 -5.11 -13.96 -8.88
N GLY A 185 -3.81 -14.15 -9.15
CA GLY A 185 -2.77 -14.24 -8.14
C GLY A 185 -2.70 -12.99 -7.26
N TYR A 186 -2.80 -11.79 -7.85
CA TYR A 186 -2.82 -10.53 -7.11
C TYR A 186 -4.05 -10.40 -6.20
N GLN A 187 -5.25 -10.76 -6.68
CA GLN A 187 -6.46 -10.73 -5.86
C GLN A 187 -6.40 -11.74 -4.71
N VAL A 188 -5.95 -12.97 -4.99
CA VAL A 188 -5.81 -14.02 -3.97
C VAL A 188 -4.72 -13.65 -2.95
N MET A 189 -3.62 -13.04 -3.38
CA MET A 189 -2.60 -12.47 -2.49
C MET A 189 -3.23 -11.44 -1.54
N LEU A 190 -4.00 -10.47 -2.06
CA LEU A 190 -4.66 -9.46 -1.24
C LEU A 190 -5.61 -10.09 -0.21
N ILE A 191 -6.46 -11.03 -0.64
CA ILE A 191 -7.38 -11.76 0.25
C ILE A 191 -6.59 -12.51 1.34
N PHE A 192 -5.50 -13.19 0.96
CA PHE A 192 -4.65 -13.92 1.90
C PHE A 192 -4.10 -13.01 3.00
N PHE A 193 -3.56 -11.84 2.65
CA PHE A 193 -2.99 -10.92 3.65
C PHE A 193 -4.05 -10.25 4.53
N ILE A 194 -5.25 -9.99 4.01
CA ILE A 194 -6.40 -9.53 4.81
C ILE A 194 -6.80 -10.60 5.85
N VAL A 195 -6.81 -11.88 5.46
CA VAL A 195 -7.09 -13.00 6.37
C VAL A 195 -5.94 -13.24 7.36
N LEU A 196 -4.70 -13.03 6.93
CA LEU A 196 -3.51 -13.21 7.76
C LEU A 196 -3.44 -12.20 8.90
N LEU A 197 -4.05 -11.01 8.74
CA LEU A 197 -4.05 -9.95 9.74
C LEU A 197 -4.56 -10.40 11.12
N PRO A 198 -5.83 -10.84 11.30
CA PRO A 198 -6.31 -11.30 12.60
C PRO A 198 -5.55 -12.52 13.13
N ILE A 199 -5.04 -13.39 12.25
CA ILE A 199 -4.22 -14.54 12.64
C ILE A 199 -2.89 -14.09 13.25
N SER A 200 -2.19 -13.16 12.60
CA SER A 200 -0.93 -12.60 13.10
C SER A 200 -1.12 -11.92 14.44
N LEU A 201 -2.21 -11.16 14.61
CA LEU A 201 -2.59 -10.49 15.85
C LEU A 201 -2.94 -11.46 16.98
N PHE A 202 -3.60 -12.59 16.66
CA PHE A 202 -3.85 -13.66 17.62
C PHE A 202 -2.54 -14.19 18.20
N PHE A 203 -1.58 -14.55 17.34
CA PHE A 203 -0.32 -15.11 17.81
C PHE A 203 0.56 -14.08 18.52
N LEU A 204 0.62 -12.84 18.02
CA LEU A 204 1.33 -11.74 18.66
C LEU A 204 0.78 -11.45 20.06
N THR A 205 -0.54 -11.37 20.18
CA THR A 205 -1.20 -11.08 21.47
C THR A 205 -1.04 -12.22 22.45
N LEU A 206 -1.14 -13.46 21.98
CA LEU A 206 -0.87 -14.63 22.80
C LEU A 206 0.57 -14.61 23.32
N GLU A 207 1.53 -14.21 22.49
CA GLU A 207 2.93 -14.11 22.90
C GLU A 207 3.16 -12.98 23.91
N LEU A 208 2.53 -11.81 23.71
CA LEU A 208 2.62 -10.63 24.57
C LEU A 208 1.98 -10.84 25.95
N THR A 209 0.75 -11.36 25.98
CA THR A 209 -0.09 -11.41 27.19
C THR A 209 -0.04 -12.75 27.90
N LYS A 210 0.40 -13.81 27.21
CA LYS A 210 0.29 -15.22 27.65
C LYS A 210 -1.15 -15.63 28.00
N ARG A 211 -2.14 -14.88 27.51
CA ARG A 211 -3.57 -15.07 27.77
C ARG A 211 -4.31 -15.32 26.47
N GLU A 212 -4.81 -16.54 26.32
CA GLU A 212 -5.52 -16.95 25.11
C GLU A 212 -6.85 -16.23 24.94
N ASP A 213 -7.56 -15.92 26.02
CA ASP A 213 -8.83 -15.19 25.97
C ASP A 213 -8.68 -13.76 25.43
N ILE A 214 -7.61 -13.06 25.84
CA ILE A 214 -7.27 -11.74 25.29
C ILE A 214 -6.93 -11.84 23.80
N ALA A 215 -6.12 -12.83 23.43
CA ALA A 215 -5.76 -13.07 22.04
C ALA A 215 -6.97 -13.40 21.15
N GLN A 216 -7.87 -14.28 21.62
CA GLN A 216 -9.08 -14.66 20.90
C GLN A 216 -10.00 -13.45 20.70
N PHE A 217 -10.30 -12.70 21.77
CA PHE A 217 -11.16 -11.52 21.65
C PHE A 217 -10.57 -10.46 20.71
N PHE A 218 -9.29 -10.12 20.90
CA PHE A 218 -8.62 -9.11 20.10
C PHE A 218 -8.55 -9.48 18.60
N SER A 219 -8.14 -10.70 18.28
CA SER A 219 -8.04 -11.17 16.90
C SER A 219 -9.40 -11.28 16.22
N LEU A 220 -10.44 -11.68 16.94
CA LEU A 220 -11.79 -11.74 16.39
C LEU A 220 -12.37 -10.34 16.13
N VAL A 221 -12.14 -9.35 17.00
CA VAL A 221 -12.50 -7.96 16.66
C VAL A 221 -11.66 -7.45 15.48
N SER A 222 -10.44 -7.94 15.31
CA SER A 222 -9.58 -7.55 14.19
C SER A 222 -10.06 -8.11 12.84
N THR A 223 -10.98 -9.08 12.79
CA THR A 223 -11.57 -9.56 11.52
C THR A 223 -12.43 -8.49 10.84
N PHE A 224 -12.87 -7.46 11.57
CA PHE A 224 -13.51 -6.27 11.02
C PHE A 224 -12.53 -5.34 10.28
N GLN A 225 -11.24 -5.68 10.19
CA GLN A 225 -10.23 -4.96 9.41
C GLN A 225 -10.19 -3.45 9.72
N LEU A 226 -10.28 -3.11 11.01
CA LEU A 226 -10.49 -1.74 11.47
C LEU A 226 -9.36 -0.81 11.00
N GLY A 227 -9.71 0.22 10.24
CA GLY A 227 -8.75 1.16 9.67
C GLY A 227 -8.09 0.70 8.37
N LEU A 228 -8.18 -0.58 8.00
CA LEU A 228 -7.69 -1.09 6.72
C LEU A 228 -8.58 -0.65 5.55
N TRP A 229 -9.87 -0.41 5.82
CA TRP A 229 -10.85 -0.06 4.80
C TRP A 229 -10.52 1.19 4.00
N HIS A 230 -9.95 2.20 4.66
CA HIS A 230 -9.46 3.39 3.99
C HIS A 230 -8.41 2.99 2.95
N TYR A 231 -7.39 2.25 3.36
CA TYR A 231 -6.31 1.78 2.48
C TYR A 231 -6.78 0.88 1.34
N LEU A 232 -7.77 0.02 1.60
CA LEU A 232 -8.41 -0.80 0.56
C LEU A 232 -9.16 0.07 -0.46
N GLY A 233 -9.81 1.14 0.01
CA GLY A 233 -10.45 2.15 -0.81
C GLY A 233 -9.44 2.91 -1.68
N PHE A 234 -8.36 3.44 -1.10
CA PHE A 234 -7.29 4.15 -1.85
C PHE A 234 -6.41 3.23 -2.68
N GLY A 235 -6.67 1.92 -2.71
CA GLY A 235 -5.85 0.97 -3.45
C GLY A 235 -4.43 0.80 -2.93
N MET A 236 -4.14 1.17 -1.69
CA MET A 236 -2.83 1.10 -1.04
C MET A 236 -2.42 -0.35 -0.67
N THR A 237 -2.43 -1.25 -1.64
CA THR A 237 -2.13 -2.68 -1.48
C THR A 237 -0.82 -2.96 -0.73
N PRO A 238 0.30 -2.26 -0.98
CA PRO A 238 1.53 -2.48 -0.23
C PRO A 238 1.38 -2.24 1.28
N ALA A 239 0.56 -1.26 1.68
CA ALA A 239 0.29 -1.01 3.10
C ALA A 239 -0.56 -2.13 3.73
N ILE A 240 -1.53 -2.66 2.96
CA ILE A 240 -2.40 -3.77 3.39
C ILE A 240 -1.59 -5.05 3.61
N VAL A 241 -0.65 -5.35 2.71
CA VAL A 241 0.24 -6.51 2.79
C VAL A 241 1.29 -6.32 3.89
N ALA A 242 1.84 -5.12 4.04
CA ALA A 242 2.87 -4.80 5.02
C ALA A 242 2.39 -4.90 6.49
N LEU A 243 1.10 -4.63 6.76
CA LEU A 243 0.56 -4.63 8.12
C LEU A 243 0.64 -6.00 8.83
N PRO A 244 0.09 -7.11 8.31
CA PRO A 244 0.27 -8.45 8.88
C PRO A 244 1.75 -8.89 8.93
N LEU A 245 2.57 -8.48 7.96
CA LEU A 245 4.02 -8.75 7.98
C LEU A 245 4.69 -8.06 9.17
N SER A 246 4.34 -6.81 9.46
CA SER A 246 4.79 -6.09 10.66
C SER A 246 4.45 -6.85 11.94
N PHE A 247 3.22 -7.36 12.06
CA PHE A 247 2.80 -8.13 13.25
C PHE A 247 3.51 -9.49 13.37
N LEU A 248 3.77 -10.17 12.25
CA LEU A 248 4.59 -11.39 12.25
C LEU A 248 6.03 -11.09 12.64
N SER A 249 6.64 -10.04 12.10
CA SER A 249 7.97 -9.57 12.47
C SER A 249 8.07 -9.27 13.97
N LEU A 250 7.08 -8.57 14.55
CA LEU A 250 7.00 -8.33 15.99
C LEU A 250 6.85 -9.61 16.82
N LEU A 251 6.04 -10.56 16.36
CA LEU A 251 5.87 -11.86 17.01
C LEU A 251 7.18 -12.64 17.06
N PHE A 252 7.90 -12.74 15.94
CA PHE A 252 9.16 -13.47 15.88
C PHE A 252 10.26 -12.73 16.63
N PHE A 253 10.28 -11.41 16.62
CA PHE A 253 11.20 -10.61 17.42
C PHE A 253 11.02 -10.86 18.93
N LEU A 254 9.77 -10.85 19.42
CA LEU A 254 9.47 -11.15 20.83
C LEU A 254 9.91 -12.56 21.23
N LYS A 255 9.71 -13.54 20.34
CA LYS A 255 10.16 -14.92 20.56
C LYS A 255 11.68 -15.04 20.53
N TYR A 256 12.34 -14.38 19.60
CA TYR A 256 13.81 -14.33 19.49
C TYR A 256 14.46 -13.71 20.74
N LEU A 257 13.83 -12.69 21.32
CA LEU A 257 14.26 -12.13 22.61
C LEU A 257 14.03 -13.10 23.78
N CYS A 258 12.92 -13.85 23.77
CA CYS A 258 12.52 -14.74 24.88
C CYS A 258 13.17 -16.14 24.87
N ARG A 259 13.50 -16.67 23.70
CA ARG A 259 13.86 -18.09 23.51
C ARG A 259 15.31 -18.21 23.01
N LYS A 260 15.84 -19.44 23.04
CA LYS A 260 17.10 -19.80 22.34
C LYS A 260 16.91 -19.49 20.84
N ASN A 261 17.97 -19.09 20.13
CA ASN A 261 18.00 -18.43 18.80
C ASN A 261 17.17 -19.04 17.64
N TYR A 262 16.47 -20.16 17.83
CA TYR A 262 15.53 -20.67 16.83
C TYR A 262 14.41 -19.64 16.62
N LEU A 263 14.06 -19.36 15.37
CA LEU A 263 13.16 -18.30 14.86
C LEU A 263 13.87 -17.03 14.36
N LEU A 264 15.19 -17.07 14.14
CA LEU A 264 15.88 -15.98 13.46
C LEU A 264 15.49 -15.91 11.98
N PHE A 265 15.34 -17.05 11.31
CA PHE A 265 14.96 -17.09 9.89
C PHE A 265 13.61 -16.42 9.60
N PRO A 266 12.49 -16.79 10.23
CA PRO A 266 11.22 -16.15 9.96
C PRO A 266 11.22 -14.67 10.35
N LEU A 267 11.98 -14.27 11.38
CA LEU A 267 12.14 -12.86 11.72
C LEU A 267 12.77 -12.07 10.56
N LEU A 268 13.95 -12.51 10.11
CA LEU A 268 14.68 -11.89 8.99
C LEU A 268 13.90 -11.93 7.68
N LEU A 269 13.18 -13.02 7.42
CA LEU A 269 12.36 -13.16 6.22
C LEU A 269 11.23 -12.11 6.21
N PHE A 270 10.46 -12.01 7.30
CA PHE A 270 9.34 -11.08 7.36
C PHE A 270 9.78 -9.62 7.49
N SER A 271 10.89 -9.31 8.19
CA SER A 271 11.44 -7.94 8.22
C SER A 271 12.04 -7.55 6.88
N GLY A 272 12.80 -8.42 6.23
CA GLY A 272 13.37 -8.21 4.91
C GLY A 272 12.28 -7.98 3.85
N VAL A 273 11.31 -8.90 3.74
CA VAL A 273 10.18 -8.75 2.81
C VAL A 273 9.41 -7.45 3.07
N LEU A 274 9.22 -7.07 4.34
CA LEU A 274 8.56 -5.82 4.71
C LEU A 274 9.31 -4.57 4.18
N ALA A 275 10.65 -4.59 4.15
CA ALA A 275 11.45 -3.50 3.60
C ALA A 275 11.20 -3.30 2.10
N TYR A 276 11.11 -4.39 1.33
CA TYR A 276 10.76 -4.36 -0.10
C TYR A 276 9.29 -4.01 -0.35
N THR A 277 8.42 -4.22 0.64
CA THR A 277 6.98 -3.96 0.50
C THR A 277 6.64 -2.50 0.75
N HIS A 278 7.10 -1.97 1.88
CA HIS A 278 6.74 -0.64 2.32
C HIS A 278 7.74 -0.12 3.36
N LEU A 279 8.74 0.65 2.90
CA LEU A 279 9.86 1.12 3.72
C LEU A 279 9.43 1.88 5.00
N ALA A 280 8.37 2.72 4.93
CA ALA A 280 7.90 3.43 6.13
C ALA A 280 7.33 2.49 7.22
N ILE A 281 6.61 1.43 6.83
CA ILE A 281 6.07 0.45 7.78
C ILE A 281 7.20 -0.45 8.31
N PHE A 282 8.21 -0.75 7.49
CA PHE A 282 9.45 -1.38 7.94
C PHE A 282 10.14 -0.56 9.03
N ALA A 283 10.38 0.74 8.79
CA ALA A 283 10.99 1.64 9.77
C ALA A 283 10.16 1.74 11.07
N LEU A 284 8.83 1.81 10.94
CA LEU A 284 7.93 1.82 12.10
C LEU A 284 8.00 0.49 12.90
N THR A 285 8.11 -0.64 12.22
CA THR A 285 8.29 -1.96 12.85
C THR A 285 9.61 -2.04 13.60
N TRP A 286 10.68 -1.51 13.02
CA TRP A 286 11.99 -1.38 13.67
C TRP A 286 11.96 -0.47 14.89
N MET A 287 11.22 0.64 14.83
CA MET A 287 10.98 1.49 15.99
C MET A 287 10.31 0.69 17.12
N PHE A 288 9.32 -0.15 16.78
CA PHE A 288 8.70 -1.06 17.76
C PHE A 288 9.67 -2.13 18.28
N PHE A 289 10.61 -2.63 17.48
CA PHE A 289 11.67 -3.52 17.97
C PHE A 289 12.52 -2.84 19.03
N VAL A 290 12.97 -1.60 18.78
CA VAL A 290 13.77 -0.80 19.72
C VAL A 290 12.98 -0.55 21.01
N MET A 291 11.70 -0.21 20.91
CA MET A 291 10.84 0.02 22.08
C MET A 291 10.65 -1.24 22.93
N ILE A 292 10.36 -2.39 22.29
CA ILE A 292 10.21 -3.69 22.95
C ILE A 292 11.54 -4.10 23.61
N PHE A 293 12.66 -3.88 22.91
CA PHE A 293 14.00 -4.11 23.43
C PHE A 293 14.26 -3.27 24.69
N ALA A 294 14.06 -1.94 24.62
CA ALA A 294 14.29 -1.02 25.73
C ALA A 294 13.46 -1.41 26.94
N TYR A 295 12.16 -1.68 26.73
CA TYR A 295 11.27 -2.13 27.78
C TYR A 295 11.75 -3.43 28.45
N ARG A 296 12.15 -4.44 27.67
CA ARG A 296 12.65 -5.71 28.21
C ARG A 296 13.99 -5.57 28.91
N SER A 297 14.89 -4.76 28.38
CA SER A 297 16.19 -4.50 28.97
C SER A 297 16.08 -3.85 30.34
N ILE A 298 15.16 -2.88 30.48
CA ILE A 298 14.86 -2.23 31.76
C ILE A 298 14.24 -3.23 32.74
N THR A 299 13.24 -4.01 32.31
CA THR A 299 12.49 -4.90 33.21
C THR A 299 13.25 -6.15 33.62
N GLN A 300 14.11 -6.70 32.76
CA GLN A 300 14.87 -7.93 33.03
C GLN A 300 16.29 -7.68 33.54
N LYS A 301 16.76 -6.42 33.57
CA LYS A 301 18.16 -6.06 33.86
C LYS A 301 19.19 -6.78 32.97
N LYS A 302 18.81 -7.12 31.73
CA LYS A 302 19.64 -7.84 30.74
C LYS A 302 19.99 -6.96 29.54
N PHE A 303 20.36 -5.70 29.79
CA PHE A 303 20.59 -4.70 28.74
C PHE A 303 21.61 -5.18 27.69
N PHE A 304 22.83 -5.52 28.10
CA PHE A 304 23.90 -5.88 27.17
C PHE A 304 23.61 -7.13 26.32
N ALA A 305 23.02 -8.17 26.91
CA ALA A 305 22.70 -9.40 26.18
C ALA A 305 21.63 -9.16 25.09
N ASN A 306 20.60 -8.38 25.42
CA ASN A 306 19.57 -8.02 24.47
C ASN A 306 20.08 -7.00 23.42
N PHE A 307 21.03 -6.14 23.80
CA PHE A 307 21.57 -5.10 22.92
C PHE A 307 22.41 -5.73 21.79
N LYS A 308 23.26 -6.71 22.14
CA LYS A 308 23.98 -7.53 21.17
C LYS A 308 23.04 -8.19 20.17
N LYS A 309 21.94 -8.80 20.65
CA LYS A 309 20.90 -9.39 19.80
C LYS A 309 20.28 -8.38 18.83
N LEU A 310 19.96 -7.17 19.31
CA LEU A 310 19.38 -6.12 18.48
C LEU A 310 20.36 -5.62 17.41
N ILE A 311 21.63 -5.40 17.77
CA ILE A 311 22.67 -5.01 16.80
C ILE A 311 22.88 -6.12 15.76
N CYS A 312 23.01 -7.37 16.18
CA CYS A 312 23.18 -8.48 15.25
C CYS A 312 21.99 -8.57 14.28
N LEU A 313 20.76 -8.43 14.78
CA LEU A 313 19.57 -8.38 13.94
C LEU A 313 19.63 -7.20 12.95
N GLY A 314 20.05 -6.02 13.41
CA GLY A 314 20.13 -4.82 12.56
C GLY A 314 21.16 -4.96 11.45
N LEU A 315 22.32 -5.56 11.75
CA LEU A 315 23.33 -5.87 10.74
C LEU A 315 22.82 -6.89 9.71
N LEU A 316 22.12 -7.94 10.15
CA LEU A 316 21.56 -8.94 9.24
C LEU A 316 20.46 -8.35 8.34
N ASP A 317 19.55 -7.55 8.91
CA ASP A 317 18.52 -6.84 8.13
C ASP A 317 19.15 -5.83 7.16
N LEU A 318 20.21 -5.12 7.56
CA LEU A 318 20.95 -4.21 6.68
C LEU A 318 21.53 -4.95 5.47
N ILE A 319 22.07 -6.16 5.67
CA ILE A 319 22.61 -7.00 4.59
C ILE A 319 21.48 -7.53 3.69
N ILE A 320 20.36 -7.98 4.25
CA ILE A 320 19.19 -8.43 3.48
C ILE A 320 18.61 -7.28 2.64
N CYS A 321 18.65 -6.07 3.19
CA CYS A 321 18.21 -4.86 2.52
C CYS A 321 19.31 -4.20 1.68
N LEU A 322 20.48 -4.83 1.50
CA LEU A 322 21.59 -4.23 0.75
C LEU A 322 21.20 -3.84 -0.69
N PRO A 323 20.46 -4.67 -1.47
CA PRO A 323 20.00 -4.28 -2.79
C PRO A 323 19.10 -3.04 -2.78
N ILE A 324 18.10 -2.99 -1.89
CA ILE A 324 17.21 -1.84 -1.80
C ILE A 324 17.95 -0.59 -1.32
N ASN A 325 18.87 -0.71 -0.36
CA ASN A 325 19.69 0.39 0.14
C ASN A 325 20.65 0.93 -0.91
N TYR A 326 21.26 0.04 -1.70
CA TYR A 326 22.14 0.42 -2.81
C TYR A 326 21.38 1.23 -3.86
N ASN A 327 20.22 0.75 -4.29
CA ASN A 327 19.38 1.45 -5.25
C ASN A 327 18.79 2.75 -4.67
N LEU A 328 18.38 2.77 -3.39
CA LEU A 328 17.97 3.99 -2.68
C LEU A 328 19.04 5.09 -2.76
N LEU A 329 20.29 4.73 -2.52
CA LEU A 329 21.41 5.70 -2.53
C LEU A 329 21.71 6.21 -3.94
N HIS A 330 21.72 5.32 -4.93
CA HIS A 330 22.07 5.71 -6.30
C HIS A 330 20.94 6.41 -7.03
N TYR A 331 19.68 6.06 -6.73
CA TYR A 331 18.50 6.73 -7.27
C TYR A 331 17.94 7.79 -6.35
N ALA A 332 18.67 8.21 -5.31
CA ALA A 332 18.18 9.18 -4.32
C ALA A 332 17.69 10.49 -4.95
N SER A 333 18.33 10.92 -6.04
CA SER A 333 17.93 12.11 -6.80
C SER A 333 16.57 11.94 -7.51
N PHE A 334 16.19 10.71 -7.84
CA PHE A 334 14.93 10.36 -8.52
C PHE A 334 13.84 9.94 -7.53
N LEU A 335 14.24 9.45 -6.35
CA LEU A 335 13.36 9.03 -5.27
C LEU A 335 12.99 10.23 -4.38
N ARG A 336 12.05 11.06 -4.83
CA ARG A 336 11.46 12.06 -3.95
C ARG A 336 10.13 11.56 -3.41
N THR A 337 10.07 11.42 -2.08
CA THR A 337 8.88 10.99 -1.35
C THR A 337 7.77 12.02 -1.50
N ASP A 338 6.55 11.53 -1.74
CA ASP A 338 5.37 12.26 -2.24
C ASP A 338 4.92 13.54 -1.48
N TRP A 339 5.60 14.02 -0.42
CA TRP A 339 5.08 15.12 0.44
C TRP A 339 6.12 16.05 1.09
N ILE A 340 7.40 16.07 0.69
CA ILE A 340 8.33 17.05 1.27
C ILE A 340 8.13 18.41 0.57
N TYR A 341 7.12 19.15 1.02
CA TYR A 341 6.97 20.58 0.75
C TYR A 341 8.15 21.31 1.42
N PHE A 342 9.13 21.75 0.61
CA PHE A 342 10.15 22.70 1.04
C PHE A 342 9.59 24.12 0.89
N GLU A 343 8.59 24.48 1.68
CA GLU A 343 8.49 25.89 2.07
C GLU A 343 9.53 26.10 3.17
N GLU A 344 10.27 27.21 3.13
CA GLU A 344 11.15 27.64 4.22
C GLU A 344 10.34 27.88 5.51
N GLN A 345 10.04 26.80 6.23
CA GLN A 345 9.39 26.92 7.53
C GLN A 345 10.42 27.37 8.55
N THR A 346 10.26 28.58 9.08
CA THR A 346 11.02 29.03 10.25
C THR A 346 10.75 28.12 11.44
N LEU A 347 11.75 27.91 12.29
CA LEU A 347 11.65 27.08 13.51
C LEU A 347 10.45 27.47 14.40
N GLY A 348 10.07 28.76 14.40
CA GLY A 348 8.90 29.26 15.11
C GLY A 348 7.56 28.71 14.57
N ARG A 349 7.37 28.67 13.24
CA ARG A 349 6.19 28.03 12.62
C ARG A 349 6.19 26.52 12.86
N TYR A 350 7.37 25.91 12.86
CA TYR A 350 7.54 24.50 13.18
C TYR A 350 7.06 24.17 14.60
N ILE A 351 7.53 24.90 15.62
CA ILE A 351 7.11 24.70 17.02
C ILE A 351 5.61 25.03 17.22
N LEU A 352 5.13 26.12 16.61
CA LEU A 352 3.72 26.52 16.70
C LEU A 352 2.80 25.46 16.07
N SER A 353 3.21 24.86 14.96
CA SER A 353 2.48 23.75 14.34
C SER A 353 2.37 22.58 15.33
N ILE A 354 3.48 22.13 15.94
CA ILE A 354 3.47 21.05 16.94
C ILE A 354 2.46 21.35 18.06
N PHE A 355 2.44 22.58 18.59
CA PHE A 355 1.54 22.97 19.67
C PHE A 355 0.06 23.01 19.26
N LEU A 356 -0.26 23.64 18.11
CA LEU A 356 -1.62 23.68 17.57
C LEU A 356 -2.14 22.28 17.21
N ASN A 357 -1.23 21.41 16.78
CA ASN A 357 -1.55 20.04 16.37
C ASN A 357 -1.68 19.10 17.56
N PHE A 358 -0.93 19.33 18.64
CA PHE A 358 -1.20 18.71 19.94
C PHE A 358 -2.62 19.06 20.42
N LYS A 359 -3.02 20.33 20.33
CA LYS A 359 -4.39 20.77 20.66
C LYS A 359 -5.45 20.11 19.77
N ALA A 360 -5.20 19.95 18.46
CA ALA A 360 -6.08 19.24 17.54
C ALA A 360 -6.12 17.71 17.78
N SER A 361 -5.02 17.15 18.27
CA SER A 361 -4.91 15.72 18.64
C SER A 361 -5.67 15.41 19.93
N ILE A 362 -5.82 16.41 20.81
CA ILE A 362 -6.71 16.46 21.98
C ILE A 362 -8.15 16.79 21.55
N ASN A 363 -8.55 16.44 20.33
CA ASN A 363 -9.97 16.48 19.98
C ASN A 363 -10.67 15.29 20.65
N PRO A 364 -11.74 15.48 21.44
CA PRO A 364 -12.49 14.38 22.06
C PRO A 364 -13.10 13.40 21.03
N LYS A 365 -13.17 13.78 19.73
CA LYS A 365 -13.49 12.85 18.62
C LYS A 365 -12.37 11.86 18.29
N ASN A 366 -11.18 12.03 18.86
CA ASN A 366 -10.05 11.13 18.71
C ASN A 366 -10.19 9.94 19.65
N VAL A 367 -10.83 8.89 19.16
CA VAL A 367 -11.13 7.66 19.90
C VAL A 367 -9.87 7.02 20.51
N PHE A 368 -8.69 7.26 19.91
CA PHE A 368 -7.42 6.81 20.47
C PHE A 368 -7.06 7.50 21.79
N LEU A 369 -7.27 8.80 21.90
CA LEU A 369 -7.07 9.56 23.15
C LEU A 369 -7.97 9.02 24.26
N LEU A 370 -9.24 8.73 23.94
CA LEU A 370 -10.17 8.10 24.90
C LEU A 370 -9.67 6.73 25.37
N SER A 371 -9.03 5.95 24.49
CA SER A 371 -8.41 4.67 24.86
C SER A 371 -7.21 4.85 25.81
N VAL A 372 -6.37 5.87 25.58
CA VAL A 372 -5.21 6.20 26.43
C VAL A 372 -5.66 6.70 27.81
N LEU A 373 -6.64 7.61 27.84
CA LEU A 373 -7.22 8.11 29.09
C LEU A 373 -7.87 6.99 29.89
N SER A 374 -8.57 6.08 29.22
CA SER A 374 -9.16 4.89 29.86
C SER A 374 -8.08 3.99 30.47
N LEU A 375 -6.97 3.75 29.77
CA LEU A 375 -5.83 3.02 30.31
C LEU A 375 -5.17 3.72 31.50
N LEU A 376 -5.03 5.06 31.48
CA LEU A 376 -4.44 5.85 32.57
C LEU A 376 -5.25 5.75 33.86
N ILE A 377 -6.56 5.98 33.74
CA ILE A 377 -7.52 5.83 34.85
C ILE A 377 -7.43 4.40 35.39
N PHE A 378 -7.33 3.42 34.49
CA PHE A 378 -7.39 2.02 34.88
C PHE A 378 -6.09 1.46 35.46
N TYR A 379 -4.94 1.92 34.99
CA TYR A 379 -3.65 1.63 35.58
C TYR A 379 -3.65 1.95 37.09
N ARG A 380 -4.28 3.07 37.47
CA ARG A 380 -4.46 3.46 38.88
C ARG A 380 -5.40 2.53 39.66
N LEU A 381 -6.41 1.96 39.01
CA LEU A 381 -7.46 1.13 39.65
C LEU A 381 -7.14 -0.37 39.72
N THR A 382 -6.13 -0.85 39.00
CA THR A 382 -5.77 -2.28 38.99
C THR A 382 -5.11 -2.65 40.32
N PHE A 383 -5.47 -3.76 40.96
CA PHE A 383 -4.84 -4.19 42.23
C PHE A 383 -3.78 -5.29 42.06
N ASN A 384 -3.75 -5.99 40.92
CA ASN A 384 -2.79 -7.07 40.68
C ASN A 384 -1.47 -6.54 40.08
N PRO A 385 -0.31 -6.76 40.72
CA PRO A 385 0.98 -6.25 40.26
C PRO A 385 1.41 -6.81 38.89
N LYS A 386 1.06 -8.06 38.56
CA LYS A 386 1.38 -8.64 37.24
C LYS A 386 0.57 -7.96 36.14
N GLU A 387 -0.71 -7.72 36.38
CA GLU A 387 -1.59 -7.01 35.44
C GLU A 387 -1.18 -5.53 35.31
N ARG A 388 -0.79 -4.87 36.42
CA ARG A 388 -0.23 -3.51 36.40
C ARG A 388 1.01 -3.42 35.53
N SER A 389 1.92 -4.40 35.59
CA SER A 389 3.12 -4.40 34.76
C SER A 389 2.78 -4.44 33.27
N MET A 390 1.85 -5.32 32.87
CA MET A 390 1.39 -5.42 31.50
C MET A 390 0.69 -4.12 31.04
N LEU A 391 -0.23 -3.60 31.86
CA LEU A 391 -0.94 -2.34 31.59
C LEU A 391 0.03 -1.15 31.47
N ARG A 392 1.09 -1.09 32.30
CA ARG A 392 2.11 -0.03 32.24
C ARG A 392 2.80 -0.01 30.88
N SER A 393 3.19 -1.17 30.36
CA SER A 393 3.88 -1.29 29.06
C SER A 393 2.99 -0.84 27.93
N THR A 394 1.76 -1.33 27.93
CA THR A 394 0.75 -0.98 26.92
C THR A 394 0.39 0.50 26.98
N LEU A 395 0.31 1.07 28.18
CA LEU A 395 0.06 2.49 28.38
C LEU A 395 1.21 3.34 27.84
N ILE A 396 2.47 3.03 28.19
CA ILE A 396 3.65 3.73 27.67
C ILE A 396 3.65 3.69 26.13
N PHE A 397 3.40 2.51 25.56
CA PHE A 397 3.34 2.34 24.12
C PHE A 397 2.23 3.17 23.46
N SER A 398 1.03 3.17 24.05
CA SER A 398 -0.10 3.94 23.55
C SER A 398 0.14 5.45 23.65
N VAL A 399 0.79 5.92 24.72
CA VAL A 399 1.18 7.33 24.89
C VAL A 399 2.22 7.73 23.85
N ILE A 400 3.26 6.93 23.64
CA ILE A 400 4.28 7.22 22.63
C ILE A 400 3.65 7.33 21.24
N LEU A 401 2.73 6.43 20.90
CA LEU A 401 2.03 6.52 19.62
C LEU A 401 1.08 7.70 19.53
N LEU A 402 0.45 8.11 20.63
CA LEU A 402 -0.38 9.32 20.65
C LEU A 402 0.48 10.56 20.39
N VAL A 403 1.66 10.61 21.01
CA VAL A 403 2.65 11.68 20.78
C VAL A 403 3.10 11.65 19.32
N LEU A 404 3.48 10.50 18.78
CA LEU A 404 3.87 10.37 17.37
C LEU A 404 2.73 10.80 16.43
N GLN A 405 1.47 10.48 16.74
CA GLN A 405 0.33 10.97 15.95
C GLN A 405 0.18 12.49 16.00
N SER A 406 0.47 13.11 17.14
CA SER A 406 0.38 14.56 17.30
C SER A 406 1.43 15.33 16.50
N LEU A 407 2.52 14.66 16.12
CA LEU A 407 3.54 15.19 15.22
C LEU A 407 3.09 15.18 13.74
N GLY A 408 1.91 14.63 13.42
CA GLY A 408 1.48 14.27 12.05
C GLY A 408 1.25 15.42 11.09
N ARG A 409 1.40 16.65 11.55
CA ARG A 409 1.29 17.86 10.73
C ARG A 409 2.62 18.60 10.58
N ILE A 410 3.71 17.96 11.01
CA ILE A 410 5.05 18.31 10.52
C ILE A 410 5.14 17.75 9.10
N PRO A 411 5.25 18.57 8.05
CA PRO A 411 5.20 18.09 6.66
C PRO A 411 6.17 16.93 6.39
N HIS A 412 7.37 16.98 6.96
CA HIS A 412 8.39 15.94 6.82
C HIS A 412 8.03 14.59 7.46
N LEU A 413 7.15 14.59 8.48
CA LEU A 413 6.73 13.39 9.21
C LEU A 413 5.29 12.98 8.91
N GLU A 414 4.52 13.81 8.21
CA GLU A 414 3.10 13.59 7.94
C GLU A 414 2.86 12.24 7.29
N ILE A 415 3.61 11.87 6.24
CA ILE A 415 3.49 10.55 5.60
C ILE A 415 3.71 9.44 6.62
N PHE A 416 4.83 9.50 7.35
CA PHE A 416 5.20 8.47 8.32
C PHE A 416 4.10 8.31 9.38
N ILE A 417 3.51 9.42 9.80
CA ILE A 417 2.52 9.46 10.87
C ILE A 417 1.11 9.08 10.37
N LEU A 418 0.75 9.44 9.15
CA LEU A 418 -0.45 8.91 8.49
C LEU A 418 -0.40 7.38 8.44
N ARG A 419 0.78 6.78 8.22
CA ARG A 419 0.97 5.32 8.28
C ARG A 419 0.91 4.76 9.70
N ILE A 420 1.35 5.50 10.72
CA ILE A 420 1.07 5.14 12.14
C ILE A 420 -0.44 5.05 12.38
N GLY A 421 -1.22 5.90 11.70
CA GLY A 421 -2.69 5.88 11.69
C GLY A 421 -3.29 4.48 11.51
N MET A 422 -2.66 3.60 10.71
CA MET A 422 -3.11 2.21 10.49
C MET A 422 -3.08 1.33 11.74
N PHE A 423 -2.10 1.54 12.63
CA PHE A 423 -1.92 0.72 13.83
C PHE A 423 -2.87 1.16 14.95
N THR A 424 -3.35 2.40 14.90
CA THR A 424 -4.19 3.03 15.94
C THR A 424 -5.41 2.22 16.33
N PRO A 425 -6.26 1.75 15.39
CA PRO A 425 -7.48 1.03 15.75
C PRO A 425 -7.14 -0.29 16.43
N TYR A 426 -6.13 -1.02 15.95
CA TYR A 426 -5.68 -2.27 16.56
C TYR A 426 -5.16 -2.06 17.98
N ILE A 427 -4.40 -1.00 18.23
CA ILE A 427 -3.89 -0.71 19.57
C ILE A 427 -5.03 -0.29 20.51
N ALA A 428 -5.97 0.52 20.02
CA ALA A 428 -7.15 0.88 20.79
C ALA A 428 -7.99 -0.35 21.15
N VAL A 429 -8.22 -1.27 20.21
CA VAL A 429 -8.95 -2.52 20.45
C VAL A 429 -8.17 -3.43 21.39
N PHE A 430 -6.84 -3.52 21.26
CA PHE A 430 -6.01 -4.27 22.20
C PHE A 430 -6.17 -3.71 23.63
N ASN A 431 -6.13 -2.39 23.79
CA ASN A 431 -6.36 -1.71 25.06
C ASN A 431 -7.74 -2.03 25.65
N MET A 432 -8.80 -1.97 24.83
CA MET A 432 -10.15 -2.35 25.26
C MET A 432 -10.24 -3.83 25.63
N SER A 433 -9.56 -4.72 24.89
CA SER A 433 -9.49 -6.16 25.19
C SER A 433 -8.90 -6.41 26.57
N LEU A 434 -7.83 -5.69 26.93
CA LEU A 434 -7.26 -5.73 28.28
C LEU A 434 -8.28 -5.29 29.33
N LEU A 435 -8.96 -4.16 29.11
CA LEU A 435 -9.95 -3.62 30.05
C LEU A 435 -11.16 -4.53 30.25
N LEU A 436 -11.59 -5.27 29.23
CA LEU A 436 -12.76 -6.16 29.31
C LEU A 436 -12.45 -7.47 30.04
N LEU A 437 -11.24 -8.02 29.81
CA LEU A 437 -10.89 -9.38 30.22
C LEU A 437 -9.98 -9.44 31.46
N LEU A 438 -9.37 -8.33 31.86
CA LEU A 438 -8.75 -8.22 33.19
C LEU A 438 -9.81 -8.04 34.28
N ARG A 439 -9.40 -8.18 35.54
CA ARG A 439 -10.29 -7.99 36.70
C ARG A 439 -10.55 -6.51 36.91
N THR A 440 -11.51 -5.97 36.15
CA THR A 440 -11.86 -4.55 36.13
C THR A 440 -13.27 -4.29 36.70
N PRO A 441 -13.51 -3.16 37.41
CA PRO A 441 -14.83 -2.70 37.80
C PRO A 441 -15.86 -2.75 36.67
N LYS A 442 -17.12 -3.06 37.00
CA LYS A 442 -18.23 -3.18 36.04
C LYS A 442 -18.39 -1.93 35.17
N ILE A 443 -18.26 -0.74 35.76
CA ILE A 443 -18.34 0.55 35.05
C ILE A 443 -17.25 0.65 33.98
N ALA A 444 -16.01 0.26 34.29
CA ALA A 444 -14.91 0.28 33.32
C ALA A 444 -15.16 -0.66 32.13
N LYS A 445 -15.75 -1.84 32.38
CA LYS A 445 -16.16 -2.75 31.31
C LYS A 445 -17.24 -2.15 30.41
N ILE A 446 -18.22 -1.47 31.00
CA ILE A 446 -19.27 -0.78 30.24
C ILE A 446 -18.65 0.32 29.37
N CYS A 447 -17.78 1.17 29.95
CA CYS A 447 -17.07 2.19 29.19
C CYS A 447 -16.21 1.59 28.08
N ALA A 448 -15.49 0.50 28.34
CA ALA A 448 -14.67 -0.18 27.35
C ALA A 448 -15.52 -0.78 26.22
N ILE A 449 -16.71 -1.33 26.50
CA ILE A 449 -17.67 -1.77 25.47
C ILE A 449 -18.10 -0.58 24.62
N PHE A 450 -18.46 0.55 25.24
CA PHE A 450 -18.92 1.72 24.52
C PHE A 450 -17.82 2.30 23.61
N ILE A 451 -16.59 2.44 24.13
CA ILE A 451 -15.43 2.88 23.34
C ILE A 451 -15.13 1.89 22.22
N LEU A 452 -15.19 0.59 22.50
CA LEU A 452 -14.98 -0.44 21.46
C LEU A 452 -16.01 -0.32 20.33
N LEU A 453 -17.29 -0.16 20.67
CA LEU A 453 -18.35 0.07 19.69
C LEU A 453 -18.07 1.35 18.88
N LEU A 454 -17.65 2.44 19.53
CA LEU A 454 -17.25 3.67 18.82
C LEU A 454 -16.07 3.45 17.88
N ILE A 455 -15.05 2.67 18.26
CA ILE A 455 -13.93 2.31 17.38
C ILE A 455 -14.46 1.55 16.17
N VAL A 456 -15.26 0.51 16.41
CA VAL A 456 -15.84 -0.32 15.34
C VAL A 456 -16.68 0.53 14.42
N PHE A 457 -17.67 1.28 14.91
CA PHE A 457 -18.54 2.12 14.08
C PHE A 457 -17.79 3.25 13.34
N LYS A 458 -16.74 3.82 13.92
CA LYS A 458 -15.95 4.87 13.27
C LYS A 458 -15.07 4.32 12.15
N HIS A 459 -14.48 3.13 12.36
CA HIS A 459 -13.47 2.58 11.45
C HIS A 459 -14.00 1.50 10.52
N TYR A 460 -15.19 0.96 10.78
CA TYR A 460 -15.89 0.03 9.90
C TYR A 460 -16.89 0.84 9.05
N PRO A 461 -16.73 0.88 7.72
CA PRO A 461 -17.64 1.67 6.90
C PRO A 461 -19.05 1.10 6.98
N LEU A 462 -20.06 1.89 7.35
CA LEU A 462 -21.43 1.38 7.36
C LEU A 462 -22.06 1.34 5.95
N THR A 463 -21.42 1.98 4.97
CA THR A 463 -21.78 1.93 3.55
C THR A 463 -20.62 1.34 2.75
N HIS A 464 -20.87 0.33 1.91
CA HIS A 464 -19.89 -0.22 0.98
C HIS A 464 -20.58 -0.36 -0.36
N ARG A 465 -19.85 0.01 -1.40
CA ARG A 465 -20.06 -0.53 -2.73
C ARG A 465 -18.99 -1.58 -2.93
N TYR A 466 -19.30 -2.64 -3.68
CA TYR A 466 -18.25 -3.49 -4.22
C TYR A 466 -17.20 -2.58 -4.85
N LEU A 467 -15.93 -2.86 -4.57
CA LEU A 467 -14.86 -2.19 -5.28
C LEU A 467 -15.09 -2.48 -6.76
N ARG A 468 -15.13 -1.42 -7.57
CA ARG A 468 -15.32 -1.57 -9.00
C ARG A 468 -14.20 -2.45 -9.53
N THR A 469 -14.50 -3.24 -10.55
CA THR A 469 -13.57 -4.16 -11.18
C THR A 469 -13.58 -3.96 -12.69
N VAL A 470 -12.44 -4.19 -13.35
CA VAL A 470 -12.32 -4.15 -14.81
C VAL A 470 -11.55 -5.36 -15.31
N ASN A 471 -12.00 -5.92 -16.43
CA ASN A 471 -11.43 -7.10 -17.08
C ASN A 471 -10.56 -6.76 -18.29
N SER A 472 -10.70 -5.55 -18.84
CA SER A 472 -9.97 -5.12 -20.02
C SER A 472 -9.82 -3.60 -20.06
N THR A 473 -8.82 -3.13 -20.81
CA THR A 473 -8.67 -1.75 -21.27
C THR A 473 -9.96 -1.15 -21.84
N ALA A 474 -10.73 -1.90 -22.61
CA ALA A 474 -12.01 -1.41 -23.14
C ALA A 474 -12.97 -0.96 -22.03
N GLN A 475 -13.02 -1.68 -20.89
CA GLN A 475 -13.85 -1.27 -19.76
C GLN A 475 -13.31 -0.04 -19.00
N ILE A 476 -12.02 0.29 -19.19
CA ILE A 476 -11.41 1.53 -18.70
C ILE A 476 -11.82 2.67 -19.63
N ASP A 477 -11.59 2.50 -20.92
CA ASP A 477 -11.99 3.39 -22.00
C ASP A 477 -12.17 2.56 -23.29
N ASN A 478 -13.39 2.50 -23.82
CA ASN A 478 -13.69 1.68 -24.99
C ASN A 478 -13.01 2.20 -26.26
N GLU A 479 -12.73 3.51 -26.32
CA GLU A 479 -12.28 4.17 -27.54
C GLU A 479 -10.76 4.27 -27.63
N ILE A 480 -10.03 4.00 -26.54
CA ILE A 480 -8.56 4.06 -26.55
C ILE A 480 -7.95 3.12 -27.60
N ASN A 481 -8.58 1.96 -27.83
CA ASN A 481 -8.14 0.99 -28.83
C ASN A 481 -8.41 1.44 -30.29
N ILE A 482 -9.24 2.46 -30.49
CA ILE A 482 -9.52 3.03 -31.82
C ILE A 482 -8.41 4.01 -32.19
N PHE A 483 -7.97 4.83 -31.23
CA PHE A 483 -7.05 5.93 -31.48
C PHE A 483 -5.58 5.61 -31.20
N VAL A 484 -5.30 4.57 -30.40
CA VAL A 484 -3.95 4.15 -30.03
C VAL A 484 -3.67 2.77 -30.61
N SER A 485 -2.49 2.59 -31.20
CA SER A 485 -2.07 1.37 -31.88
C SER A 485 -0.69 0.92 -31.37
N PRO A 486 -0.39 -0.39 -31.42
CA PRO A 486 0.93 -0.90 -31.06
C PRO A 486 2.04 -0.18 -31.85
N GLY A 487 3.12 0.19 -31.16
CA GLY A 487 4.24 0.95 -31.73
C GLY A 487 4.12 2.47 -31.65
N ASP A 488 2.98 3.02 -31.23
CA ASP A 488 2.87 4.45 -30.95
C ASP A 488 3.77 4.89 -29.76
N PHE A 489 4.25 6.13 -29.83
CA PHE A 489 4.87 6.84 -28.72
C PHE A 489 3.95 7.98 -28.27
N LEU A 490 3.20 7.72 -27.20
CA LEU A 490 2.09 8.54 -26.75
C LEU A 490 2.49 9.46 -25.60
N LEU A 491 2.25 10.77 -25.72
CA LEU A 491 2.09 11.63 -24.54
C LEU A 491 0.79 11.24 -23.86
N PHE A 492 0.89 10.62 -22.69
CA PHE A 492 -0.26 10.27 -21.88
C PHE A 492 -0.27 11.18 -20.65
N GLU A 493 -1.33 11.98 -20.48
CA GLU A 493 -1.39 12.91 -19.36
C GLU A 493 -1.54 12.18 -18.02
N ASN A 494 -0.65 12.49 -17.07
CA ASN A 494 -0.76 11.97 -15.72
C ASN A 494 -1.95 12.56 -14.96
N CYS A 495 -2.49 11.77 -14.05
CA CYS A 495 -3.45 12.20 -13.04
C CYS A 495 -2.75 12.30 -11.68
N ALA A 496 -2.64 13.50 -11.13
CA ALA A 496 -2.22 13.73 -9.76
C ALA A 496 -3.43 14.05 -8.87
N HIS A 497 -3.50 13.38 -7.73
CA HIS A 497 -4.46 13.69 -6.66
C HIS A 497 -3.92 14.71 -5.64
N ILE A 498 -2.62 15.01 -5.72
CA ILE A 498 -1.95 16.07 -4.96
C ILE A 498 -1.74 17.30 -5.84
N ASN A 499 -1.54 18.47 -5.24
CA ASN A 499 -1.30 19.70 -6.01
C ASN A 499 0.02 19.59 -6.81
N PRO A 500 -0.01 19.59 -8.15
CA PRO A 500 1.18 19.51 -8.99
C PRO A 500 1.80 20.90 -9.28
N THR A 501 1.17 22.00 -8.84
CA THR A 501 1.68 23.36 -9.05
C THR A 501 2.85 23.68 -8.13
N LYS A 502 3.79 24.52 -8.60
CA LYS A 502 4.84 25.08 -7.73
C LYS A 502 4.31 26.16 -6.78
N SER A 503 3.38 26.98 -7.27
CA SER A 503 2.87 28.18 -6.61
C SER A 503 1.73 27.90 -5.64
N GLY A 504 1.22 26.67 -5.58
CA GLY A 504 0.07 26.31 -4.75
C GLY A 504 -1.27 26.74 -5.36
N GLU A 505 -1.27 27.19 -6.62
CA GLU A 505 -2.46 27.60 -7.35
C GLU A 505 -3.46 26.45 -7.55
N SER A 506 -4.67 26.82 -7.96
CA SER A 506 -5.70 25.86 -8.39
C SER A 506 -5.24 25.11 -9.63
N TYR A 507 -5.55 23.83 -9.70
CA TYR A 507 -5.26 22.95 -10.82
C TYR A 507 -6.48 22.08 -11.14
N ASP A 508 -6.54 21.56 -12.36
CA ASP A 508 -7.60 20.65 -12.80
C ASP A 508 -7.49 19.35 -12.01
N LYS A 509 -8.55 18.86 -11.35
CA LYS A 509 -8.48 17.61 -10.59
C LYS A 509 -8.91 16.42 -11.45
N CYS A 510 -8.05 15.41 -11.54
CA CYS A 510 -8.39 14.15 -12.20
C CYS A 510 -9.28 13.30 -11.28
N GLU A 511 -10.35 12.73 -11.84
CA GLU A 511 -11.21 11.75 -11.16
C GLU A 511 -10.89 10.30 -11.57
N TYR A 512 -9.87 10.10 -12.40
CA TYR A 512 -9.50 8.79 -12.93
C TYR A 512 -8.41 8.13 -12.09
N SER A 513 -8.50 6.80 -11.96
CA SER A 513 -7.45 5.97 -11.33
C SER A 513 -6.16 5.96 -12.16
N HIS A 514 -5.03 5.59 -11.55
CA HIS A 514 -3.72 5.52 -12.22
C HIS A 514 -3.59 4.28 -13.12
N TRP A 515 -4.18 4.33 -14.31
CA TRP A 515 -4.19 3.24 -15.29
C TRP A 515 -2.91 3.09 -16.11
N THR A 516 -2.00 4.06 -16.03
CA THR A 516 -0.94 4.29 -17.00
C THR A 516 -0.07 3.05 -17.23
N GLY A 517 0.38 2.38 -16.16
CA GLY A 517 1.17 1.13 -16.26
C GLY A 517 0.42 -0.04 -16.90
N LEU A 518 -0.90 -0.15 -16.64
CA LEU A 518 -1.71 -1.23 -17.20
C LEU A 518 -2.01 -0.99 -18.68
N ILE A 519 -2.43 0.23 -19.04
CA ILE A 519 -2.74 0.60 -20.43
C ILE A 519 -1.50 0.44 -21.30
N GLN A 520 -0.34 0.92 -20.83
CA GLN A 520 0.94 0.77 -21.53
C GLN A 520 1.22 -0.69 -21.90
N LYS A 521 1.08 -1.60 -20.93
CA LYS A 521 1.33 -3.04 -21.12
C LYS A 521 0.30 -3.69 -22.04
N GLU A 522 -0.99 -3.36 -21.90
CA GLU A 522 -2.06 -3.97 -22.71
C GLU A 522 -2.04 -3.49 -24.16
N LEU A 523 -1.69 -2.23 -24.42
CA LEU A 523 -1.65 -1.66 -25.76
C LEU A 523 -0.30 -1.87 -26.47
N ASN A 524 0.74 -2.31 -25.74
CA ASN A 524 2.10 -2.46 -26.25
C ASN A 524 2.64 -1.17 -26.91
N VAL A 525 2.60 -0.07 -26.14
CA VAL A 525 3.00 1.27 -26.57
C VAL A 525 4.06 1.86 -25.64
N LYS A 526 4.79 2.87 -26.12
CA LYS A 526 5.70 3.68 -25.30
C LYS A 526 4.94 4.93 -24.84
N PHE A 527 5.14 5.34 -23.59
CA PHE A 527 4.48 6.49 -22.97
C PHE A 527 5.48 7.57 -22.57
N PHE A 528 5.19 8.81 -22.96
CA PHE A 528 5.84 10.00 -22.46
C PHE A 528 5.04 10.50 -21.24
N SER A 529 5.16 9.77 -20.13
CA SER A 529 4.32 9.91 -18.93
C SER A 529 5.06 9.39 -17.70
N HIS A 530 4.66 9.80 -16.50
CA HIS A 530 5.17 9.16 -15.28
C HIS A 530 4.43 7.83 -15.04
N ILE A 531 5.04 6.87 -14.35
CA ILE A 531 4.43 5.54 -14.13
C ILE A 531 3.39 5.53 -13.00
N GLY A 532 2.39 6.41 -13.09
CA GLY A 532 1.25 6.43 -12.18
C GLY A 532 1.56 6.81 -10.73
N GLU A 533 2.78 7.25 -10.38
CA GLU A 533 2.94 8.00 -9.13
C GLU A 533 2.38 9.41 -9.30
N ASP A 534 1.75 9.92 -8.24
CA ASP A 534 1.31 11.31 -8.17
C ASP A 534 2.52 12.21 -8.41
N ALA A 535 2.53 12.87 -9.56
CA ALA A 535 3.65 13.67 -9.96
C ALA A 535 3.83 14.87 -9.03
N HIS A 536 4.91 14.85 -8.25
CA HIS A 536 5.25 15.93 -7.34
C HIS A 536 5.76 17.16 -8.13
N PRO A 537 5.43 18.39 -7.72
CA PRO A 537 5.94 19.62 -8.34
C PRO A 537 7.47 19.73 -8.38
N TYR A 538 8.20 18.88 -7.65
CA TYR A 538 9.66 18.93 -7.54
C TYR A 538 10.34 17.64 -8.02
N ASN A 539 9.64 16.78 -8.77
CA ASN A 539 10.27 15.62 -9.40
C ASN A 539 11.28 16.11 -10.46
N ASN A 540 12.50 15.59 -10.46
CA ASN A 540 13.54 16.01 -11.41
C ASN A 540 13.14 15.71 -12.87
N LEU A 541 12.29 14.71 -13.11
CA LEU A 541 11.80 14.33 -14.43
C LEU A 541 10.54 15.11 -14.85
N ARG A 542 10.09 16.11 -14.08
CA ARG A 542 8.85 16.89 -14.35
C ARG A 542 8.85 17.69 -15.66
N HIS A 543 9.99 17.77 -16.31
CA HIS A 543 10.13 18.36 -17.65
C HIS A 543 9.94 17.31 -18.76
N MET A 544 9.61 16.05 -18.42
CA MET A 544 9.40 14.94 -19.37
C MET A 544 7.99 14.36 -19.27
N TYR A 545 7.04 15.13 -18.76
CA TYR A 545 5.64 14.76 -18.73
C TYR A 545 4.78 15.97 -18.41
N ILE A 546 3.47 15.81 -18.62
CA ILE A 546 2.46 16.75 -18.18
C ILE A 546 1.58 16.10 -17.11
N THR A 547 1.01 16.90 -16.24
CA THR A 547 0.15 16.43 -15.14
C THR A 547 -0.92 17.47 -14.89
N ASN A 548 -2.19 17.08 -15.06
CA ASN A 548 -3.33 17.96 -14.81
C ASN A 548 -3.22 19.31 -15.55
N GLY A 549 -2.75 19.26 -16.80
CA GLY A 549 -2.58 20.42 -17.66
C GLY A 549 -1.34 21.25 -17.35
N LEU A 550 -0.46 20.77 -16.47
CA LEU A 550 0.75 21.47 -16.09
C LEU A 550 1.98 20.83 -16.73
N TYR A 551 2.85 21.68 -17.29
CA TYR A 551 4.22 21.35 -17.67
C TYR A 551 5.15 22.02 -16.68
N ARG A 552 6.07 21.26 -16.05
CA ARG A 552 6.99 21.81 -15.04
C ARG A 552 6.29 22.52 -13.87
N GLY A 553 5.08 22.11 -13.53
CA GLY A 553 4.27 22.68 -12.44
C GLY A 553 3.69 24.06 -12.74
N GLU A 554 3.69 24.47 -14.00
CA GLU A 554 3.08 25.69 -14.52
C GLU A 554 2.05 25.30 -15.60
N PRO A 555 0.95 26.05 -15.77
CA PRO A 555 -0.05 25.76 -16.80
C PRO A 555 0.58 25.68 -18.19
N LEU A 556 0.17 24.66 -18.96
CA LEU A 556 0.51 24.60 -20.37
C LEU A 556 -0.10 25.80 -21.09
N SER A 557 0.74 26.59 -21.77
CA SER A 557 0.36 27.88 -22.33
C SER A 557 1.33 28.31 -23.43
N GLN A 558 1.06 29.44 -24.06
CA GLN A 558 1.94 30.03 -25.08
C GLN A 558 3.34 30.33 -24.54
N ASP A 559 3.47 30.65 -23.26
CA ASP A 559 4.76 31.00 -22.64
C ASP A 559 5.76 29.84 -22.61
N ASN A 560 5.27 28.59 -22.52
CA ASN A 560 6.09 27.38 -22.52
C ASN A 560 5.91 26.52 -23.78
N GLU A 561 5.09 26.96 -24.74
CA GLU A 561 4.75 26.24 -25.97
C GLU A 561 5.99 25.81 -26.74
N LYS A 562 6.86 26.76 -27.11
CA LYS A 562 8.02 26.47 -27.96
C LYS A 562 8.94 25.43 -27.35
N GLU A 563 9.21 25.53 -26.05
CA GLU A 563 10.06 24.57 -25.34
C GLU A 563 9.40 23.18 -25.30
N PHE A 564 8.12 23.12 -24.97
CA PHE A 564 7.38 21.86 -24.88
C PHE A 564 7.21 21.18 -26.24
N MET A 565 6.95 21.94 -27.30
CA MET A 565 6.87 21.43 -28.67
C MET A 565 8.19 20.85 -29.14
N LEU A 566 9.30 21.56 -28.91
CA LEU A 566 10.64 21.05 -29.21
C LEU A 566 10.90 19.75 -28.45
N LEU A 567 10.51 19.68 -27.18
CA LEU A 567 10.63 18.45 -26.39
C LEU A 567 9.85 17.28 -27.00
N LEU A 568 8.56 17.45 -27.33
CA LEU A 568 7.74 16.38 -27.90
C LEU A 568 8.31 15.87 -29.24
N GLN A 569 8.73 16.80 -30.10
CA GLN A 569 9.37 16.48 -31.37
C GLN A 569 10.72 15.78 -31.17
N ASP A 570 11.54 16.29 -30.25
CA ASP A 570 12.87 15.78 -29.91
C ASP A 570 12.81 14.34 -29.38
N TRP A 571 11.74 13.99 -28.66
CA TRP A 571 11.47 12.65 -28.18
C TRP A 571 10.80 11.74 -29.22
N GLY A 572 10.23 12.30 -30.29
CA GLY A 572 9.51 11.53 -31.31
C GLY A 572 8.12 11.09 -30.86
N VAL A 573 7.48 11.86 -29.97
CA VAL A 573 6.08 11.65 -29.60
C VAL A 573 5.22 11.83 -30.85
N ASN A 574 4.39 10.83 -31.17
CA ASN A 574 3.57 10.83 -32.39
C ASN A 574 2.06 10.97 -32.12
N LYS A 575 1.63 10.66 -30.90
CA LYS A 575 0.24 10.79 -30.46
C LYS A 575 0.14 11.41 -29.09
N ILE A 576 -1.03 11.97 -28.80
CA ILE A 576 -1.34 12.69 -27.58
C ILE A 576 -2.67 12.18 -27.03
N CYS A 577 -2.72 11.89 -25.74
CA CYS A 577 -3.91 11.48 -24.99
C CYS A 577 -3.98 12.28 -23.69
N VAL A 578 -4.90 13.25 -23.66
CA VAL A 578 -5.06 14.22 -22.57
C VAL A 578 -6.48 14.23 -22.05
N TRP A 579 -6.68 14.73 -20.84
CA TRP A 579 -8.00 14.84 -20.21
C TRP A 579 -8.26 16.21 -19.61
N SER A 580 -7.23 16.99 -19.27
CA SER A 580 -7.44 18.27 -18.62
C SER A 580 -7.89 19.34 -19.62
N PRO A 581 -8.82 20.24 -19.24
CA PRO A 581 -9.22 21.38 -20.07
C PRO A 581 -8.05 22.29 -20.45
N THR A 582 -7.03 22.38 -19.59
CA THR A 582 -5.83 23.18 -19.86
C THR A 582 -4.97 22.55 -20.95
N ALA A 583 -4.69 21.24 -20.88
CA ALA A 583 -3.98 20.55 -21.95
C ALA A 583 -4.79 20.55 -23.25
N GLN A 584 -6.09 20.29 -23.19
CA GLN A 584 -6.98 20.32 -24.35
C GLN A 584 -6.85 21.64 -25.13
N ARG A 585 -7.04 22.79 -24.46
CA ARG A 585 -6.95 24.10 -25.11
C ARG A 585 -5.62 24.31 -25.81
N PHE A 586 -4.52 23.91 -25.16
CA PHE A 586 -3.19 24.01 -25.76
C PHE A 586 -3.07 23.20 -27.06
N PHE A 587 -3.57 21.96 -27.08
CA PHE A 587 -3.49 21.12 -28.28
C PHE A 587 -4.49 21.53 -29.37
N ASP A 588 -5.66 22.05 -28.99
CA ASP A 588 -6.66 22.58 -29.91
C ASP A 588 -6.17 23.87 -30.63
N ASP A 589 -5.47 24.75 -29.90
CA ASP A 589 -4.97 26.02 -30.43
C ASP A 589 -3.68 25.88 -31.27
N ASN A 590 -3.05 24.70 -31.27
CA ASN A 590 -1.76 24.49 -31.91
C ASN A 590 -1.87 23.68 -33.20
N ASN A 591 -1.54 24.33 -34.32
CA ASN A 591 -1.61 23.74 -35.66
C ASN A 591 -0.67 22.54 -35.89
N CYS A 592 0.24 22.24 -34.96
CA CYS A 592 1.09 21.04 -35.03
C CYS A 592 0.38 19.74 -34.63
N PHE A 593 -0.92 19.79 -34.30
CA PHE A 593 -1.70 18.63 -33.91
C PHE A 593 -3.01 18.51 -34.70
N GLU A 594 -3.34 17.29 -35.08
CA GLU A 594 -4.60 16.91 -35.72
C GLU A 594 -5.49 16.22 -34.70
N PHE A 595 -6.69 16.74 -34.46
CA PHE A 595 -7.69 16.08 -33.62
C PHE A 595 -8.14 14.76 -34.25
N LEU A 596 -8.02 13.66 -33.50
CA LEU A 596 -8.43 12.33 -33.94
C LEU A 596 -9.84 11.97 -33.45
N GLY A 597 -10.18 12.39 -32.24
CA GLY A 597 -11.43 12.03 -31.59
C GLY A 597 -11.38 12.28 -30.08
N GLN A 598 -12.50 12.03 -29.42
CA GLN A 598 -12.64 12.15 -27.97
C GLN A 598 -13.48 11.00 -27.44
N SER A 599 -13.06 10.46 -26.30
CA SER A 599 -13.85 9.54 -25.50
C SER A 599 -14.51 10.27 -24.34
N LYS A 600 -15.18 9.50 -23.47
CA LYS A 600 -15.68 10.02 -22.20
C LYS A 600 -14.57 10.54 -21.28
N LYS A 601 -13.33 10.04 -21.42
CA LYS A 601 -12.24 10.34 -20.48
C LYS A 601 -11.12 11.16 -21.08
N TYR A 602 -10.82 10.94 -22.36
CA TYR A 602 -9.62 11.46 -23.00
C TYR A 602 -9.94 12.07 -24.36
N ILE A 603 -9.07 12.97 -24.78
CA ILE A 603 -9.05 13.57 -26.10
C ILE A 603 -7.75 13.15 -26.76
N TYR A 604 -7.87 12.79 -28.04
CA TYR A 604 -6.80 12.17 -28.81
C TYR A 604 -6.36 13.09 -29.95
N TYR A 605 -5.05 13.30 -30.05
CA TYR A 605 -4.45 14.05 -31.16
C TYR A 605 -3.31 13.25 -31.81
N ARG A 606 -3.06 13.55 -33.07
CA ARG A 606 -1.88 13.12 -33.83
C ARG A 606 -0.95 14.30 -34.01
N ALA A 607 0.34 14.09 -33.76
CA ALA A 607 1.36 15.08 -34.13
C ALA A 607 1.55 15.11 -35.65
N ILE A 608 1.54 16.30 -36.26
CA ILE A 608 1.78 16.49 -37.71
C ILE A 608 3.17 17.08 -38.03
N TYR A 609 4.02 17.27 -37.01
CA TYR A 609 5.42 17.63 -37.22
C TYR A 609 6.27 16.43 -37.66
N GLU A 610 7.48 16.71 -38.16
CA GLU A 610 8.46 15.68 -38.48
C GLU A 610 8.90 14.95 -37.20
N ILE A 611 8.56 13.66 -37.12
CA ILE A 611 8.95 12.79 -36.02
C ILE A 611 10.42 12.44 -36.19
N LEU A 612 11.24 12.87 -35.23
CA LEU A 612 12.66 12.51 -35.24
C LEU A 612 12.86 11.05 -34.84
N PRO A 613 13.83 10.34 -35.44
CA PRO A 613 14.10 8.95 -35.11
C PRO A 613 14.60 8.78 -33.66
N GLU A 614 14.36 7.60 -33.08
CA GLU A 614 14.78 7.27 -31.71
C GLU A 614 16.31 7.33 -31.54
N VAL A 615 17.07 7.10 -32.62
CA VAL A 615 18.52 7.25 -32.68
C VAL A 615 18.87 8.32 -33.70
N ARG A 616 19.56 9.36 -33.25
CA ARG A 616 19.97 10.49 -34.07
C ARG A 616 21.48 10.54 -34.16
N LEU A 617 21.97 10.88 -35.34
CA LEU A 617 23.39 11.09 -35.59
C LEU A 617 23.59 12.57 -35.92
N SER A 618 24.68 13.17 -35.44
CA SER A 618 24.98 14.58 -35.68
C SER A 618 25.33 14.91 -37.14
N LYS A 619 25.64 13.89 -37.95
CA LYS A 619 25.93 13.99 -39.38
C LYS A 619 25.12 12.95 -40.17
N ARG A 620 25.71 12.33 -41.21
CA ARG A 620 25.07 11.31 -42.03
C ARG A 620 25.15 9.94 -41.36
N GLY A 621 24.06 9.20 -41.42
CA GLY A 621 23.98 7.81 -41.00
C GLY A 621 22.55 7.41 -40.65
N VAL A 622 22.37 6.13 -40.36
CA VAL A 622 21.10 5.58 -39.88
C VAL A 622 21.38 4.84 -38.58
N GLY A 623 20.54 5.08 -37.59
CA GLY A 623 20.58 4.40 -36.30
C GLY A 623 19.24 3.74 -35.99
N ARG A 624 19.26 2.55 -35.43
CA ARG A 624 18.06 1.85 -34.94
C ARG A 624 18.35 1.10 -33.65
N ILE A 625 17.33 0.94 -32.79
CA ILE A 625 17.42 0.13 -31.57
C ILE A 625 16.80 -1.24 -31.84
N SER A 626 17.42 -2.31 -31.34
CA SER A 626 16.88 -3.66 -31.28
C SER A 626 17.07 -4.28 -29.89
N ASP A 627 16.49 -5.47 -29.71
CA ASP A 627 16.75 -6.35 -28.57
C ASP A 627 16.57 -5.66 -27.20
N GLU A 628 15.59 -4.76 -27.13
CA GLU A 628 15.27 -4.02 -25.91
C GLU A 628 14.78 -4.98 -24.83
N THR A 629 15.56 -5.08 -23.76
CA THR A 629 15.18 -5.73 -22.50
C THR A 629 15.34 -4.72 -21.37
N PRO A 630 14.79 -4.97 -20.16
CA PRO A 630 15.00 -4.10 -19.01
C PRO A 630 16.47 -3.90 -18.58
N PHE A 631 17.41 -4.63 -19.19
CA PHE A 631 18.82 -4.60 -18.84
C PHE A 631 19.76 -4.42 -20.04
N SER A 632 19.25 -4.37 -21.27
CA SER A 632 20.10 -4.28 -22.45
C SER A 632 19.33 -3.80 -23.65
N PHE A 633 20.04 -3.21 -24.60
CA PHE A 633 19.53 -2.97 -25.96
C PHE A 633 20.72 -2.82 -26.90
N THR A 634 20.51 -3.02 -28.19
CA THR A 634 21.56 -2.85 -29.20
C THR A 634 21.22 -1.64 -30.07
N VAL A 635 22.21 -0.80 -30.32
CA VAL A 635 22.11 0.30 -31.29
C VAL A 635 22.88 -0.09 -32.54
N HIS A 636 22.15 -0.35 -33.62
CA HIS A 636 22.75 -0.62 -34.92
C HIS A 636 23.02 0.69 -35.64
N LEU A 637 24.24 0.86 -36.14
CA LEU A 637 24.69 2.07 -36.81
C LEU A 637 25.20 1.76 -38.22
N GLU A 638 24.63 2.44 -39.21
CA GLU A 638 24.94 2.26 -40.62
C GLU A 638 25.28 3.59 -41.30
N ASN A 639 26.09 3.54 -42.36
CA ASN A 639 26.51 4.67 -43.17
C ASN A 639 27.23 5.80 -42.41
N ILE A 640 28.02 5.42 -41.41
CA ILE A 640 28.96 6.28 -40.66
C ILE A 640 30.26 6.40 -41.43
N SER A 641 30.58 7.61 -41.89
CA SER A 641 31.80 7.91 -42.64
C SER A 641 32.83 8.71 -41.85
N GLU A 642 32.44 9.31 -40.73
CA GLU A 642 33.25 10.23 -39.93
C GLU A 642 32.88 10.14 -38.45
N ASN A 643 33.74 10.70 -37.59
CA ASN A 643 33.41 10.87 -36.19
C ASN A 643 32.12 11.70 -36.04
N GLN A 644 31.14 11.13 -35.35
CA GLN A 644 29.86 11.77 -35.09
C GLN A 644 29.29 11.35 -33.73
N THR A 645 28.48 12.25 -33.19
CA THR A 645 27.78 12.04 -31.93
C THR A 645 26.45 11.37 -32.22
N VAL A 646 26.21 10.26 -31.54
CA VAL A 646 24.94 9.55 -31.53
C VAL A 646 24.16 9.98 -30.29
N THR A 647 22.91 10.38 -30.47
CA THR A 647 21.96 10.70 -29.40
C THR A 647 20.80 9.74 -29.46
N ILE A 648 20.52 9.07 -28.35
CA ILE A 648 19.41 8.12 -28.24
C ILE A 648 18.30 8.77 -27.41
N ASN A 649 17.05 8.64 -27.83
CA ASN A 649 15.86 9.01 -27.06
C ASN A 649 15.59 7.98 -25.94
N LYS A 650 16.60 7.77 -25.09
CA LYS A 650 16.54 7.02 -23.84
C LYS A 650 17.16 7.86 -22.73
N ASN A 651 16.63 7.77 -21.52
CA ASN A 651 17.16 8.52 -20.39
C ASN A 651 18.57 8.06 -20.02
N TYR A 652 19.46 9.01 -19.80
CA TYR A 652 20.81 8.78 -19.34
C TYR A 652 20.82 8.46 -17.84
N PHE A 653 21.46 7.36 -17.49
CA PHE A 653 21.77 6.97 -16.13
C PHE A 653 23.19 6.42 -16.07
N ASP A 654 23.93 6.74 -15.02
CA ASP A 654 25.33 6.33 -14.83
C ASP A 654 25.53 4.80 -14.71
N PHE A 655 24.44 4.03 -14.69
CA PHE A 655 24.47 2.56 -14.68
C PHE A 655 24.54 1.92 -16.05
N TRP A 656 24.31 2.69 -17.12
CA TRP A 656 24.51 2.19 -18.47
C TRP A 656 26.00 2.06 -18.77
N SER A 657 26.35 0.93 -19.35
CA SER A 657 27.63 0.72 -20.00
C SER A 657 27.39 0.35 -21.45
N ALA A 658 28.31 0.71 -22.32
CA ALA A 658 28.21 0.42 -23.74
C ALA A 658 29.51 -0.18 -24.26
N ARG A 659 29.39 -1.11 -25.21
CA ARG A 659 30.52 -1.73 -25.91
C ARG A 659 30.26 -1.77 -27.40
N ASP A 660 31.30 -1.56 -28.20
CA ASP A 660 31.24 -1.81 -29.64
C ASP A 660 31.31 -3.33 -29.95
N GLU A 661 31.14 -3.71 -31.22
CA GLU A 661 31.27 -5.10 -31.69
C GLU A 661 32.60 -5.77 -31.33
N LYS A 662 33.67 -4.98 -31.17
CA LYS A 662 35.01 -5.48 -30.79
C LYS A 662 35.15 -5.65 -29.28
N GLY A 663 34.12 -5.29 -28.51
CA GLY A 663 34.11 -5.32 -27.05
C GLY A 663 34.79 -4.12 -26.39
N ASN A 664 35.19 -3.10 -27.15
CA ASN A 664 35.78 -1.89 -26.61
C ASN A 664 34.71 -1.06 -25.91
N ARG A 665 35.07 -0.45 -24.78
CA ARG A 665 34.16 0.42 -24.04
C ARG A 665 33.85 1.70 -24.82
N VAL A 666 32.57 1.99 -24.98
CA VAL A 666 32.06 3.26 -25.51
C VAL A 666 31.75 4.19 -24.34
N LEU A 667 32.29 5.42 -24.38
CA LEU A 667 32.05 6.40 -23.33
C LEU A 667 30.69 7.07 -23.54
N LEU A 668 29.79 6.88 -22.56
CA LEU A 668 28.48 7.52 -22.54
C LEU A 668 28.56 8.91 -21.88
N ARG A 669 27.74 9.84 -22.35
CA ARG A 669 27.59 11.20 -21.85
C ARG A 669 26.11 11.55 -21.74
N ASP A 670 25.79 12.39 -20.77
CA ASP A 670 24.50 13.05 -20.65
C ASP A 670 24.40 14.21 -21.66
N ASN A 671 23.31 14.26 -22.43
CA ASN A 671 22.93 15.43 -23.21
C ASN A 671 21.44 15.69 -22.99
N ASN A 672 21.10 16.65 -22.12
CA ASN A 672 19.72 16.96 -21.75
C ASN A 672 18.93 15.72 -21.30
N GLN A 673 19.55 14.91 -20.43
CA GLN A 673 19.03 13.64 -19.90
C GLN A 673 18.93 12.51 -20.90
N LYS A 674 19.46 12.67 -22.12
CA LYS A 674 19.51 11.61 -23.14
C LYS A 674 20.88 10.96 -23.20
N ILE A 675 20.91 9.67 -23.50
CA ILE A 675 22.16 8.93 -23.72
C ILE A 675 22.82 9.45 -25.00
N CYS A 676 24.07 9.89 -24.89
CA CYS A 676 24.91 10.27 -26.02
C CYS A 676 26.27 9.59 -25.99
N PHE A 677 26.85 9.35 -27.17
CA PHE A 677 28.22 8.82 -27.32
C PHE A 677 28.80 9.18 -28.68
N ASP A 678 30.12 9.07 -28.84
CA ASP A 678 30.80 9.31 -30.12
C ASP A 678 31.20 7.98 -30.76
N ILE A 679 31.10 7.91 -32.09
CA ILE A 679 31.46 6.73 -32.88
C ILE A 679 32.12 7.16 -34.20
N VAL A 680 32.99 6.31 -34.74
CA VAL A 680 33.75 6.60 -35.97
C VAL A 680 33.44 5.63 -37.11
N ASN A 681 32.89 4.45 -36.80
CA ASN A 681 32.64 3.40 -37.78
C ASN A 681 31.21 2.88 -37.66
N ASN A 682 30.75 2.20 -38.70
CA ASN A 682 29.55 1.36 -38.65
C ASN A 682 29.71 0.24 -37.61
N GLY A 683 28.56 -0.30 -37.21
CA GLY A 683 28.47 -1.50 -36.39
C GLY A 683 27.50 -1.33 -35.23
N ASP A 684 27.48 -2.35 -34.40
CA ASP A 684 26.59 -2.45 -33.26
C ASP A 684 27.24 -1.92 -31.98
N VAL A 685 26.45 -1.18 -31.21
CA VAL A 685 26.79 -0.76 -29.86
C VAL A 685 25.82 -1.43 -28.89
N LEU A 686 26.33 -2.41 -28.15
CA LEU A 686 25.58 -3.10 -27.11
C LEU A 686 25.57 -2.26 -25.84
N PHE A 687 24.37 -1.94 -25.37
CA PHE A 687 24.13 -1.32 -24.07
C PHE A 687 23.77 -2.37 -23.03
N GLU A 688 24.41 -2.29 -21.88
CA GLU A 688 24.15 -3.16 -20.73
C GLU A 688 23.92 -2.31 -19.48
N TYR A 689 22.83 -2.58 -18.79
CA TYR A 689 22.50 -2.03 -17.49
C TYR A 689 22.91 -3.01 -16.40
N ARG A 690 23.54 -2.48 -15.34
CA ARG A 690 24.13 -3.30 -14.29
C ARG A 690 23.07 -4.12 -13.53
N LYS A 691 23.08 -5.44 -13.74
CA LYS A 691 22.35 -6.42 -12.92
C LYS A 691 23.08 -6.57 -11.59
N ASN A 692 22.55 -6.03 -10.49
CA ASN A 692 23.16 -6.10 -9.15
C ASN A 692 23.05 -7.50 -8.49
N ILE A 693 23.28 -8.58 -9.24
CA ILE A 693 23.08 -9.98 -8.83
C ILE A 693 23.91 -10.32 -7.58
N LEU A 694 25.16 -9.84 -7.52
CA LEU A 694 26.02 -10.07 -6.36
C LEU A 694 25.41 -9.53 -5.06
N LEU A 695 24.74 -8.37 -5.10
CA LEU A 695 24.08 -7.80 -3.92
C LEU A 695 22.89 -8.68 -3.50
N ASN A 696 22.13 -9.22 -4.46
CA ASN A 696 21.03 -10.14 -4.17
C ASN A 696 21.55 -11.45 -3.55
N LEU A 697 22.65 -12.01 -4.07
CA LEU A 697 23.29 -13.19 -3.50
C LEU A 697 23.78 -12.94 -2.07
N ILE A 698 24.42 -11.79 -1.81
CA ILE A 698 24.86 -11.38 -0.47
C ILE A 698 23.66 -11.25 0.47
N ALA A 699 22.55 -10.66 0.01
CA ALA A 699 21.32 -10.53 0.79
C ALA A 699 20.69 -11.89 1.17
N LEU A 700 20.89 -12.93 0.37
CA LEU A 700 20.40 -14.29 0.66
C LEU A 700 21.23 -15.02 1.72
N VAL A 701 22.52 -14.71 1.87
CA VAL A 701 23.41 -15.40 2.82
C VAL A 701 22.88 -15.33 4.26
N PRO A 702 22.49 -14.18 4.83
CA PRO A 702 21.88 -14.10 6.16
C PRO A 702 20.64 -14.99 6.32
N LEU A 703 19.77 -15.06 5.31
CA LEU A 703 18.56 -15.87 5.35
C LEU A 703 18.89 -17.36 5.38
N ILE A 704 19.81 -17.81 4.52
CA ILE A 704 20.26 -19.21 4.48
C ILE A 704 20.94 -19.61 5.79
N LEU A 705 21.85 -18.77 6.31
CA LEU A 705 22.52 -19.03 7.59
C LEU A 705 21.53 -19.07 8.76
N ALA A 706 20.55 -18.17 8.79
CA ALA A 706 19.51 -18.19 9.80
C ALA A 706 18.62 -19.45 9.69
N LEU A 707 18.31 -19.91 8.47
CA LEU A 707 17.55 -21.13 8.24
C LEU A 707 18.32 -22.36 8.75
N ILE A 708 19.60 -22.48 8.40
CA ILE A 708 20.48 -23.56 8.89
C ILE A 708 20.56 -23.52 10.41
N SER A 709 20.77 -22.33 11.01
CA SER A 709 20.82 -22.14 12.46
C SER A 709 19.53 -22.59 13.15
N ASP A 710 18.37 -22.23 12.60
CA ASP A 710 17.06 -22.62 13.12
C ASP A 710 16.84 -24.14 13.04
N ILE A 711 17.22 -24.77 11.92
CA ILE A 711 17.13 -26.23 11.71
C ILE A 711 18.03 -26.97 12.71
N LEU A 712 19.31 -26.59 12.79
CA LEU A 712 20.28 -27.22 13.70
C LEU A 712 19.84 -27.09 15.16
N THR A 713 19.39 -25.90 15.57
CA THR A 713 18.88 -25.68 16.94
C THR A 713 17.68 -26.57 17.23
N LYS A 714 16.78 -26.77 16.26
CA LYS A 714 15.60 -27.64 16.40
C LYS A 714 15.99 -29.12 16.51
N ILE A 715 16.98 -29.57 15.73
CA ILE A 715 17.51 -30.94 15.80
C ILE A 715 18.16 -31.17 17.16
N LEU A 716 19.08 -30.29 17.59
CA LEU A 716 19.76 -30.39 18.88
C LEU A 716 18.76 -30.41 20.04
N HIS A 717 17.71 -29.58 19.99
CA HIS A 717 16.69 -29.57 21.04
C HIS A 717 15.92 -30.89 21.13
N LYS A 718 15.56 -31.49 19.98
CA LYS A 718 14.94 -32.83 19.95
C LYS A 718 15.89 -33.91 20.48
N CYS A 719 17.18 -33.86 20.12
CA CYS A 719 18.17 -34.84 20.60
C CYS A 719 18.41 -34.74 22.11
N THR A 720 18.47 -33.53 22.68
CA THR A 720 18.56 -33.37 24.14
C THR A 720 17.33 -33.88 24.88
N PHE A 721 16.13 -33.76 24.27
CA PHE A 721 14.90 -34.29 24.84
C PHE A 721 14.79 -35.82 24.77
N LEU A 722 15.54 -36.47 23.87
CA LEU A 722 15.63 -37.94 23.77
C LEU A 722 16.69 -38.53 24.71
N LYS A 723 17.61 -37.71 25.24
CA LYS A 723 18.66 -38.13 26.19
C LYS A 723 18.28 -37.94 27.66
N CYS A 724 17.23 -37.17 27.95
CA CYS A 724 16.61 -37.05 29.26
C CYS A 724 15.32 -37.87 29.29
#